data_AF-Q73M73-F1
#
_entry.id   AF-Q73M73-F1
#
_cell.length_a   1.000
_cell.length_b   1.000
_cell.length_c   1.000
_cell.angle_alpha   90.00
_cell.angle_beta   90.00
_cell.angle_gamma   90.00
#
_symmetry.space_group_name_H-M   'P 1'
#
loop_
_entity.id
_entity.type
_entity.pdbx_description
1 polymer ?
#
loop_
_entity_poly.entity_id
_entity_poly.type
_entity_poly.pdbx_seq_one_letter_code
_entity_poly.pdbx_strand_id
1 'polypeptide(L)'
;MKRILFFALSLVLILSSCSLFFQEEYGTITIDLEGGKARSINSSTGLPDLADSELEIDIVTDGNSSIYKKILASEPKFFQADFPVGSRLEITVKLNGPSSSWSAHNSHTVKEGNNDIQLLLNKNASSLANVGFSTKAAANTYEFNIAGKTIDISSNPLPVFTRDSRGRLYIAYKESSGWRLSRYESDGTQNNFAGSLPSTITGAPSVKLASDPITGKVYAAANSNLYLIKDDGSVIAGTSTIPAGPIAVYNNNLFALESPASTDLKMFTITEEGSGLTLTEAGSTVSVSTGQITISGSVTPGTPINVDFKDILVKKDKIYILFAKNSLPSGTPPAHYYSLGGMIEYTYNSSGITNHPQKYGFNDTVTAEDGIVTAGEANFYGPACFIGYDEQSISIADDGCTFKKVDGSVRIDKNVNRVFSFNTSTKSLYSYATENKWFKEYEESATPPPGTGKVLLWQKNTNSNLGMVYYQVDEGGYTGLPTTAFIAGSNISVNIENPTDVFCYDQEGNLYVVWNNTSNLYCVRRYEKNYDGSYNTENVKEQALKGSGSTYLNSSNPPIAIAVDVSDSTNGYLYYGYKDGTNTPMRISRWNKANFNTVMENKNVQIGNKFKITAMAANKEGAFVAVKQDYTDSPLRYKINILKYKNNGTNHGDWYFHNSAQSYSSGDNYKDENIFAMKVVNGILFFLIARQKGQMNNLSTNTVKIEAELWKTQSPLNGNFDNQRYQDLWKSQDEDHQHGYAPYRFIGTVPNKLIIASDGYYGDKSITGNEAQNKNKVLSFDIGSWTLTSTDTNAKFSRELKYEPSNVFEWE
;
A
#
# COMPACT_ATOMS: atom_id res chain seq x y z
N MET A 1 72.50 81.73 7.59
CA MET A 1 72.46 80.69 8.66
C MET A 1 71.40 79.66 8.31
N LYS A 2 71.79 78.37 8.35
CA LYS A 2 71.02 77.14 8.64
C LYS A 2 69.72 76.90 7.84
N ARG A 3 69.68 75.94 6.90
CA ARG A 3 69.71 74.45 7.01
C ARG A 3 68.29 73.90 6.86
N ILE A 4 68.23 72.66 6.35
CA ILE A 4 67.07 71.74 6.23
C ILE A 4 66.40 71.91 4.85
N LEU A 5 66.87 71.29 3.77
CA LEU A 5 67.15 69.86 3.47
C LEU A 5 65.87 69.02 3.29
N PHE A 6 65.53 68.81 2.00
CA PHE A 6 65.03 67.61 1.33
C PHE A 6 63.84 66.83 1.93
N PHE A 7 62.71 66.80 1.19
CA PHE A 7 61.97 65.59 0.77
C PHE A 7 60.65 65.98 0.03
N ALA A 8 60.72 66.71 -1.09
CA ALA A 8 59.52 67.04 -1.87
C ALA A 8 59.71 67.11 -3.40
N LEU A 9 60.87 66.68 -3.93
CA LEU A 9 61.23 66.89 -5.33
C LEU A 9 61.53 65.61 -6.12
N SER A 10 60.93 64.49 -5.70
CA SER A 10 60.93 63.22 -6.44
C SER A 10 59.52 62.71 -6.77
N LEU A 11 58.46 63.48 -6.44
CA LEU A 11 57.06 63.08 -6.67
C LEU A 11 56.42 63.72 -7.90
N VAL A 12 57.11 64.63 -8.61
CA VAL A 12 56.56 65.36 -9.77
C VAL A 12 57.21 64.93 -11.10
N LEU A 13 58.20 64.04 -11.07
CA LEU A 13 58.93 63.57 -12.27
C LEU A 13 58.72 62.08 -12.62
N ILE A 14 57.76 61.41 -11.98
CA ILE A 14 57.24 60.08 -12.41
C ILE A 14 55.76 60.19 -12.86
N LEU A 15 55.16 61.38 -12.79
CA LEU A 15 53.77 61.61 -13.20
C LEU A 15 53.61 62.10 -14.65
N SER A 16 54.67 62.10 -15.46
CA SER A 16 54.60 62.52 -16.88
C SER A 16 55.21 61.52 -17.88
N SER A 17 55.35 60.25 -17.51
CA SER A 17 55.82 59.19 -18.43
C SER A 17 55.13 57.83 -18.22
N CYS A 18 53.87 57.82 -17.80
CA CYS A 18 52.98 56.65 -17.89
C CYS A 18 51.54 57.04 -18.23
N SER A 19 51.35 58.15 -18.95
CA SER A 19 50.20 58.30 -19.86
C SER A 19 50.55 57.66 -21.21
N LEU A 20 51.03 56.42 -21.19
CA LEU A 20 51.04 55.56 -22.37
C LEU A 20 49.64 54.96 -22.44
N PHE A 21 48.79 55.66 -23.19
CA PHE A 21 47.59 55.19 -23.87
C PHE A 21 47.36 53.67 -23.77
N PHE A 22 46.61 53.24 -22.77
CA PHE A 22 45.65 52.17 -22.96
C PHE A 22 44.28 52.84 -22.91
N GLN A 23 43.89 53.49 -24.00
CA GLN A 23 42.48 53.33 -24.37
C GLN A 23 42.35 51.82 -24.55
N GLU A 24 41.64 51.14 -23.66
CA GLU A 24 41.18 49.81 -24.01
C GLU A 24 40.38 50.01 -25.30
N GLU A 25 40.98 49.64 -26.42
CA GLU A 25 40.25 49.54 -27.67
C GLU A 25 39.20 48.46 -27.45
N TYR A 26 37.96 48.74 -27.80
CA TYR A 26 36.86 47.78 -27.68
C TYR A 26 36.57 47.20 -29.06
N GLY A 27 36.38 45.89 -29.12
CA GLY A 27 35.80 45.20 -30.26
C GLY A 27 34.33 44.90 -29.98
N THR A 28 33.48 45.11 -30.98
CA THR A 28 32.05 44.80 -30.88
C THR A 28 31.82 43.36 -31.28
N ILE A 29 31.30 42.55 -30.37
CA ILE A 29 30.91 41.16 -30.62
C ILE A 29 29.47 41.13 -31.09
N THR A 30 29.22 40.47 -32.22
CA THR A 30 27.88 40.28 -32.79
C THR A 30 27.57 38.79 -32.94
N ILE A 31 26.45 38.36 -32.37
CA ILE A 31 25.87 37.03 -32.55
C ILE A 31 24.50 37.21 -33.21
N ASP A 32 24.39 36.80 -34.47
CA ASP A 32 23.16 36.90 -35.27
C ASP A 32 22.77 35.52 -35.79
N LEU A 33 21.66 34.98 -35.28
CA LEU A 33 21.11 33.70 -35.72
C LEU A 33 20.01 33.84 -36.79
N GLU A 34 19.53 35.05 -37.07
CA GLU A 34 18.44 35.32 -38.03
C GLU A 34 18.96 35.72 -39.42
N GLY A 35 20.11 36.41 -39.49
CA GLY A 35 20.72 36.91 -40.73
C GLY A 35 21.38 35.87 -41.63
N GLY A 36 21.05 34.59 -41.51
CA GLY A 36 21.56 33.51 -42.37
C GLY A 36 23.03 33.10 -42.13
N LYS A 37 23.67 33.62 -41.09
CA LYS A 37 25.05 33.30 -40.69
C LYS A 37 25.16 32.10 -39.72
N ALA A 38 24.04 31.66 -39.15
CA ALA A 38 23.91 30.35 -38.52
C ALA A 38 23.54 29.29 -39.57
N ARG A 39 23.97 28.02 -39.37
CA ARG A 39 23.55 26.89 -40.24
C ARG A 39 22.03 26.96 -40.46
N SER A 40 21.55 26.87 -41.71
CA SER A 40 20.14 27.06 -42.05
C SER A 40 19.21 26.35 -41.07
N ILE A 41 18.47 27.12 -40.29
CA ILE A 41 17.51 26.59 -39.33
C ILE A 41 16.24 26.32 -40.11
N ASN A 42 16.10 25.08 -40.59
CA ASN A 42 14.95 24.61 -41.33
C ASN A 42 14.48 23.31 -40.65
N SER A 43 13.18 23.17 -40.39
CA SER A 43 12.59 21.97 -39.77
C SER A 43 12.95 20.67 -40.51
N SER A 44 13.18 20.72 -41.82
CA SER A 44 13.69 19.59 -42.61
C SER A 44 15.12 19.12 -42.24
N THR A 45 15.87 19.92 -41.48
CA THR A 45 17.23 19.60 -41.02
C THR A 45 17.29 19.02 -39.61
N GLY A 46 16.19 19.12 -38.84
CA GLY A 46 16.06 18.63 -37.46
C GLY A 46 16.41 19.65 -36.36
N LEU A 47 16.53 20.93 -36.70
CA LEU A 47 16.61 22.05 -35.75
C LEU A 47 15.20 22.65 -35.55
N PRO A 48 14.88 23.19 -34.36
CA PRO A 48 13.58 23.77 -34.08
C PRO A 48 13.39 25.08 -34.85
N ASP A 49 12.16 25.53 -35.03
CA ASP A 49 11.91 26.86 -35.59
C ASP A 49 12.50 27.94 -34.65
N LEU A 50 13.31 28.85 -35.20
CA LEU A 50 13.91 29.97 -34.47
C LEU A 50 12.85 30.85 -33.82
N ALA A 51 11.73 31.07 -34.52
CA ALA A 51 10.66 31.95 -34.05
C ALA A 51 9.96 31.41 -32.79
N ASP A 52 9.95 30.09 -32.63
CA ASP A 52 9.29 29.41 -31.51
C ASP A 52 10.28 28.99 -30.40
N SER A 53 11.57 29.33 -30.53
CA SER A 53 12.62 28.88 -29.62
C SER A 53 13.13 30.00 -28.72
N GLU A 54 13.44 29.70 -27.46
CA GLU A 54 14.17 30.62 -26.58
C GLU A 54 15.68 30.48 -26.81
N LEU A 55 16.44 31.57 -26.69
CA LEU A 55 17.90 31.56 -26.82
C LEU A 55 18.57 32.03 -25.53
N GLU A 56 19.54 31.27 -25.07
CA GLU A 56 20.41 31.65 -23.95
C GLU A 56 21.84 31.78 -24.46
N ILE A 57 22.51 32.86 -24.09
CA ILE A 57 23.90 33.16 -24.42
C ILE A 57 24.64 33.35 -23.10
N ASP A 58 25.71 32.57 -22.91
CA ASP A 58 26.66 32.71 -21.81
C ASP A 58 28.04 33.00 -22.37
N ILE A 59 28.64 34.12 -21.95
CA ILE A 59 29.97 34.56 -22.38
C ILE A 59 30.84 34.67 -21.16
N VAL A 60 31.88 33.85 -21.08
CA VAL A 60 32.87 33.86 -20.00
C VAL A 60 34.17 34.48 -20.51
N THR A 61 34.72 35.42 -19.75
CA THR A 61 36.04 36.03 -20.05
C THR A 61 37.14 35.45 -19.16
N ASP A 62 38.40 35.59 -19.58
CA ASP A 62 39.59 35.19 -18.79
C ASP A 62 39.67 35.84 -17.38
N GLY A 63 38.89 36.89 -17.11
CA GLY A 63 38.86 37.63 -15.84
C GLY A 63 37.78 37.17 -14.84
N ASN A 64 37.11 36.02 -15.07
CA ASN A 64 35.96 35.52 -14.29
C ASN A 64 34.69 36.40 -14.36
N SER A 65 34.61 37.38 -15.25
CA SER A 65 33.34 38.05 -15.55
C SER A 65 32.55 37.23 -16.57
N SER A 66 31.28 36.98 -16.29
CA SER A 66 30.35 36.34 -17.22
C SER A 66 29.20 37.25 -17.59
N ILE A 67 28.75 37.16 -18.84
CA ILE A 67 27.54 37.81 -19.33
C ILE A 67 26.56 36.70 -19.69
N TYR A 68 25.42 36.71 -19.01
CA TYR A 68 24.28 35.86 -19.33
C TYR A 68 23.17 36.69 -19.98
N LYS A 69 22.70 36.26 -21.14
CA LYS A 69 21.55 36.87 -21.82
C LYS A 69 20.56 35.78 -22.22
N LYS A 70 19.32 35.94 -21.76
CA LYS A 70 18.15 35.21 -22.27
C LYS A 70 17.39 36.09 -23.26
N ILE A 71 17.02 35.52 -24.40
CA ILE A 71 16.20 36.10 -25.47
C ILE A 71 14.97 35.22 -25.62
N LEU A 72 13.78 35.80 -25.48
CA LEU A 72 12.52 35.06 -25.53
C LEU A 72 12.16 34.65 -26.96
N ALA A 73 11.24 33.69 -27.11
CA ALA A 73 10.79 33.20 -28.42
C ALA A 73 10.32 34.35 -29.35
N SER A 74 9.58 35.32 -28.83
CA SER A 74 9.06 36.47 -29.59
C SER A 74 10.08 37.55 -29.93
N GLU A 75 11.32 37.46 -29.44
CA GLU A 75 12.36 38.48 -29.64
C GLU A 75 13.34 38.10 -30.77
N PRO A 76 13.90 39.08 -31.51
CA PRO A 76 14.93 38.81 -32.50
C PRO A 76 16.13 38.08 -31.88
N LYS A 77 16.59 36.99 -32.50
CA LYS A 77 17.71 36.15 -32.05
C LYS A 77 19.07 36.77 -32.39
N PHE A 78 19.25 37.98 -31.87
CA PHE A 78 20.40 38.85 -32.10
C PHE A 78 20.97 39.34 -30.77
N PHE A 79 22.30 39.37 -30.66
CA PHE A 79 23.03 39.90 -29.52
C PHE A 79 24.24 40.70 -29.98
N GLN A 80 24.49 41.84 -29.33
CA GLN A 80 25.64 42.68 -29.59
C GLN A 80 26.16 43.29 -28.27
N ALA A 81 27.47 43.22 -28.04
CA ALA A 81 28.11 43.83 -26.88
C ALA A 81 29.59 44.13 -27.16
N ASP A 82 30.14 45.14 -26.49
CA ASP A 82 31.54 45.56 -26.63
C ASP A 82 32.42 44.91 -25.56
N PHE A 83 33.59 44.42 -25.96
CA PHE A 83 34.59 43.80 -25.09
C PHE A 83 35.99 44.38 -25.36
N PRO A 84 36.89 44.40 -24.36
CA PRO A 84 38.26 44.88 -24.58
C PRO A 84 39.02 44.00 -25.61
N VAL A 85 39.67 44.63 -26.57
CA VAL A 85 40.52 43.97 -27.58
C VAL A 85 41.61 43.15 -26.90
N GLY A 86 41.84 41.93 -27.39
CA GLY A 86 42.75 40.96 -26.80
C GLY A 86 42.12 40.05 -25.74
N SER A 87 40.91 40.33 -25.25
CA SER A 87 40.18 39.43 -24.34
C SER A 87 39.83 38.12 -25.04
N ARG A 88 40.03 36.98 -24.37
CA ARG A 88 39.49 35.70 -24.83
C ARG A 88 38.10 35.50 -24.23
N LEU A 89 37.16 35.16 -25.11
CA LEU A 89 35.76 34.90 -24.79
C LEU A 89 35.47 33.43 -25.06
N GLU A 90 34.89 32.75 -24.07
CA GLU A 90 34.28 31.45 -24.23
C GLU A 90 32.76 31.66 -24.33
N ILE A 91 32.22 31.53 -25.54
CA ILE A 91 30.83 31.82 -25.87
C ILE A 91 30.07 30.49 -25.98
N THR A 92 29.03 30.33 -25.17
CA THR A 92 28.10 29.20 -25.23
C THR A 92 26.72 29.72 -25.56
N VAL A 93 26.09 29.11 -26.55
CA VAL A 93 24.73 29.44 -26.96
C VAL A 93 23.87 28.21 -26.89
N LYS A 94 22.71 28.32 -26.23
CA LYS A 94 21.71 27.27 -26.09
C LYS A 94 20.40 27.73 -26.70
N LEU A 95 19.96 27.02 -27.73
CA LEU A 95 18.65 27.19 -28.35
C LEU A 95 17.69 26.17 -27.72
N ASN A 96 16.69 26.65 -27.01
CA ASN A 96 15.68 25.83 -26.35
C ASN A 96 14.42 25.77 -27.22
N GLY A 97 14.16 24.59 -27.80
CA GLY A 97 12.87 24.28 -28.42
C GLY A 97 11.89 23.67 -27.40
N PRO A 98 10.66 23.33 -27.82
CA PRO A 98 9.58 22.94 -26.92
C PRO A 98 9.85 21.72 -26.01
N SER A 99 10.64 20.75 -26.47
CA SER A 99 11.00 19.58 -25.64
C SER A 99 12.44 19.09 -25.83
N SER A 100 13.30 19.91 -26.43
CA SER A 100 14.71 19.61 -26.70
C SER A 100 15.50 20.91 -26.81
N SER A 101 16.79 20.86 -26.48
CA SER A 101 17.68 22.02 -26.62
C SER A 101 18.94 21.66 -27.37
N TRP A 102 19.50 22.62 -28.10
CA TRP A 102 20.72 22.49 -28.89
C TRP A 102 21.74 23.50 -28.40
N SER A 103 23.00 23.10 -28.30
CA SER A 103 24.08 23.98 -27.89
C SER A 103 25.13 24.16 -29.00
N ALA A 104 25.73 25.34 -29.01
CA ALA A 104 26.94 25.68 -29.75
C ALA A 104 27.94 26.32 -28.81
N HIS A 105 29.21 26.12 -29.11
CA HIS A 105 30.31 26.69 -28.36
C HIS A 105 31.36 27.26 -29.31
N ASN A 106 31.93 28.42 -28.98
CA ASN A 106 33.00 29.05 -29.73
C ASN A 106 33.93 29.83 -28.77
N SER A 107 35.23 29.72 -29.01
CA SER A 107 36.27 30.48 -28.30
C SER A 107 36.82 31.54 -29.25
N HIS A 108 36.76 32.81 -28.86
CA HIS A 108 37.16 33.93 -29.71
C HIS A 108 38.03 34.94 -28.96
N THR A 109 39.10 35.43 -29.60
CA THR A 109 39.89 36.56 -29.09
C THR A 109 39.43 37.84 -29.78
N VAL A 110 38.98 38.81 -28.98
CA VAL A 110 38.40 40.08 -29.46
C VAL A 110 39.43 40.87 -30.26
N LYS A 111 39.06 41.29 -31.47
CA LYS A 111 39.86 42.17 -32.36
C LYS A 111 39.23 43.56 -32.42
N GLU A 112 39.99 44.56 -32.84
CA GLU A 112 39.46 45.91 -33.09
C GLU A 112 38.33 45.87 -34.15
N GLY A 113 37.27 46.65 -33.94
CA GLY A 113 36.11 46.72 -34.84
C GLY A 113 35.07 45.62 -34.62
N ASN A 114 34.31 45.28 -35.67
CA ASN A 114 33.23 44.29 -35.61
C ASN A 114 33.77 42.86 -35.67
N ASN A 115 33.35 42.05 -34.70
CA ASN A 115 33.67 40.63 -34.56
C ASN A 115 32.36 39.83 -34.71
N ASP A 116 32.07 39.39 -35.93
CA ASP A 116 30.93 38.52 -36.21
C ASP A 116 31.23 37.07 -35.76
N ILE A 117 30.53 36.60 -34.73
CA ILE A 117 30.73 35.25 -34.20
C ILE A 117 29.85 34.26 -34.96
N GLN A 118 30.48 33.34 -35.68
CA GLN A 118 29.79 32.22 -36.30
C GLN A 118 29.58 31.09 -35.28
N LEU A 119 28.32 30.75 -35.03
CA LEU A 119 27.94 29.64 -34.17
C LEU A 119 27.27 28.54 -34.98
N LEU A 120 27.85 27.34 -34.89
CA LEU A 120 27.33 26.16 -35.56
C LEU A 120 26.65 25.28 -34.51
N LEU A 121 25.33 25.42 -34.39
CA LEU A 121 24.53 24.53 -33.55
C LEU A 121 24.72 23.08 -33.98
N ASN A 122 24.90 22.20 -33.00
CA ASN A 122 24.88 20.76 -33.25
C ASN A 122 23.51 20.38 -33.83
N LYS A 123 23.48 19.42 -34.77
CA LYS A 123 22.22 18.85 -35.25
C LYS A 123 21.56 17.96 -34.19
N ASN A 124 22.36 17.39 -33.30
CA ASN A 124 21.90 16.58 -32.19
C ASN A 124 21.56 17.47 -30.99
N ALA A 125 20.42 17.20 -30.37
CA ALA A 125 19.99 17.82 -29.14
C ALA A 125 20.99 17.51 -28.01
N SER A 126 21.35 18.56 -27.29
CA SER A 126 22.15 18.52 -26.06
C SER A 126 21.34 18.04 -24.85
N SER A 127 20.03 18.26 -24.85
CA SER A 127 19.11 17.85 -23.80
C SER A 127 17.73 17.50 -24.37
N LEU A 128 17.08 16.53 -23.75
CA LEU A 128 15.71 16.12 -24.00
C LEU A 128 14.88 16.35 -22.74
N ALA A 129 13.85 17.19 -22.86
CA ALA A 129 12.88 17.39 -21.79
C ALA A 129 12.12 16.10 -21.49
N ASN A 130 11.62 15.99 -20.27
CA ASN A 130 10.89 14.82 -19.80
C ASN A 130 9.64 14.56 -20.65
N VAL A 131 9.46 13.33 -21.09
CA VAL A 131 8.20 12.84 -21.65
C VAL A 131 7.35 12.27 -20.51
N GLY A 132 6.17 12.84 -20.32
CA GLY A 132 5.16 12.25 -19.44
C GLY A 132 4.47 11.09 -20.16
N PHE A 133 4.10 10.05 -19.42
CA PHE A 133 3.12 9.07 -19.91
C PHE A 133 2.21 8.62 -18.79
N SER A 134 0.99 8.20 -19.10
CA SER A 134 0.02 7.71 -18.11
C SER A 134 -0.94 6.70 -18.70
N THR A 135 -1.46 5.81 -17.86
CA THR A 135 -2.59 4.94 -18.26
C THR A 135 -3.92 5.66 -18.04
N LYS A 136 -4.83 5.58 -19.02
CA LYS A 136 -6.20 6.09 -18.86
C LYS A 136 -7.11 5.03 -18.22
N ALA A 137 -8.23 5.49 -17.66
CA ALA A 137 -9.24 4.60 -17.05
C ALA A 137 -9.84 3.60 -18.05
N ALA A 138 -9.88 3.95 -19.34
CA ALA A 138 -10.25 3.02 -20.40
C ALA A 138 -9.14 1.98 -20.61
N ALA A 139 -9.52 0.70 -20.61
CA ALA A 139 -8.56 -0.39 -20.78
C ALA A 139 -7.74 -0.22 -22.07
N ASN A 140 -6.42 -0.38 -21.97
CA ASN A 140 -5.48 -0.35 -23.09
C ASN A 140 -5.30 1.03 -23.77
N THR A 141 -5.63 2.13 -23.11
CA THR A 141 -5.33 3.48 -23.61
C THR A 141 -4.24 4.16 -22.77
N TYR A 142 -3.26 4.74 -23.45
CA TYR A 142 -2.09 5.39 -22.87
C TYR A 142 -2.00 6.82 -23.39
N GLU A 143 -1.71 7.73 -22.48
CA GLU A 143 -1.49 9.14 -22.77
C GLU A 143 0.01 9.42 -22.75
N PHE A 144 0.53 10.11 -23.76
CA PHE A 144 1.89 10.63 -23.78
C PHE A 144 1.84 12.16 -23.80
N ASN A 145 2.64 12.79 -22.96
CA ASN A 145 2.73 14.24 -22.84
C ASN A 145 4.13 14.70 -23.23
N ILE A 146 4.21 15.45 -24.34
CA ILE A 146 5.45 16.00 -24.89
C ILE A 146 5.21 17.43 -25.33
N ALA A 147 6.09 18.36 -24.94
CA ALA A 147 5.97 19.79 -25.27
C ALA A 147 4.60 20.42 -24.92
N GLY A 148 3.93 19.93 -23.86
CA GLY A 148 2.59 20.37 -23.49
C GLY A 148 1.46 19.85 -24.39
N LYS A 149 1.75 19.02 -25.39
CA LYS A 149 0.76 18.32 -26.21
C LYS A 149 0.53 16.90 -25.69
N THR A 150 -0.72 16.51 -25.73
CA THR A 150 -1.20 15.19 -25.32
C THR A 150 -1.42 14.30 -26.54
N ILE A 151 -0.89 13.09 -26.50
CA ILE A 151 -0.97 12.08 -27.56
C ILE A 151 -1.61 10.82 -26.97
N ASP A 152 -2.76 10.43 -27.51
CA ASP A 152 -3.47 9.22 -27.09
C ASP A 152 -3.14 8.02 -28.00
N ILE A 153 -2.71 6.92 -27.37
CA ILE A 153 -2.34 5.67 -28.03
C ILE A 153 -3.15 4.53 -27.43
N SER A 154 -3.86 3.79 -28.28
CA SER A 154 -4.51 2.54 -27.89
C SER A 154 -3.60 1.36 -28.20
N SER A 155 -3.30 0.53 -27.20
CA SER A 155 -2.32 -0.56 -27.34
C SER A 155 -2.56 -1.71 -26.37
N ASN A 156 -2.40 -2.95 -26.84
CA ASN A 156 -2.34 -4.12 -25.99
C ASN A 156 -1.22 -5.04 -26.49
N PRO A 157 -0.01 -5.04 -25.90
CA PRO A 157 0.38 -4.60 -24.54
C PRO A 157 0.82 -3.12 -24.42
N LEU A 158 1.47 -2.74 -23.31
CA LEU A 158 2.07 -1.41 -23.06
C LEU A 158 2.94 -0.93 -24.25
N PRO A 159 2.77 0.32 -24.73
CA PRO A 159 3.64 0.90 -25.76
C PRO A 159 5.07 1.06 -25.28
N VAL A 160 6.01 0.97 -26.21
CA VAL A 160 7.43 1.30 -25.98
C VAL A 160 7.78 2.54 -26.77
N PHE A 161 8.64 3.40 -26.22
CA PHE A 161 9.00 4.65 -26.86
C PHE A 161 10.50 4.93 -26.77
N THR A 162 10.98 5.77 -27.67
CA THR A 162 12.34 6.33 -27.62
C THR A 162 12.35 7.72 -28.25
N ARG A 163 13.40 8.50 -28.00
CA ARG A 163 13.58 9.82 -28.61
C ARG A 163 14.90 9.86 -29.36
N ASP A 164 14.87 10.31 -30.60
CA ASP A 164 16.10 10.42 -31.38
C ASP A 164 16.92 11.67 -31.05
N SER A 165 18.06 11.82 -31.73
CA SER A 165 18.95 12.97 -31.51
C SER A 165 18.34 14.31 -31.93
N ARG A 166 17.18 14.34 -32.62
CA ARG A 166 16.47 15.57 -32.98
C ARG A 166 15.31 15.87 -32.03
N GLY A 167 15.14 15.04 -31.00
CA GLY A 167 14.03 15.15 -30.06
C GLY A 167 12.71 14.60 -30.61
N ARG A 168 12.70 13.91 -31.75
CA ARG A 168 11.47 13.30 -32.26
C ARG A 168 11.09 12.10 -31.40
N LEU A 169 9.82 11.98 -31.05
CA LEU A 169 9.28 10.89 -30.23
C LEU A 169 8.81 9.76 -31.15
N TYR A 170 9.34 8.57 -30.92
CA TYR A 170 8.92 7.34 -31.59
C TYR A 170 8.15 6.48 -30.60
N ILE A 171 6.95 6.03 -30.95
CA ILE A 171 6.10 5.18 -30.12
C ILE A 171 5.73 3.93 -30.91
N ALA A 172 6.17 2.76 -30.45
CA ALA A 172 5.69 1.49 -30.96
C ALA A 172 4.59 0.94 -30.05
N TYR A 173 3.47 0.56 -30.66
CA TYR A 173 2.26 0.12 -29.99
C TYR A 173 1.61 -1.02 -30.77
N LYS A 174 0.75 -1.81 -30.12
CA LYS A 174 0.18 -3.03 -30.71
C LYS A 174 -1.33 -2.95 -30.81
N GLU A 175 -1.80 -3.05 -32.05
CA GLU A 175 -3.21 -3.17 -32.40
C GLU A 175 -3.57 -4.65 -32.65
N SER A 176 -4.85 -4.93 -32.90
CA SER A 176 -5.32 -6.26 -33.30
C SER A 176 -4.62 -6.80 -34.56
N SER A 177 -4.16 -5.91 -35.42
CA SER A 177 -3.48 -6.19 -36.68
C SER A 177 -1.94 -6.19 -36.57
N GLY A 178 -1.40 -6.14 -35.36
CA GLY A 178 0.03 -6.24 -35.05
C GLY A 178 0.68 -4.93 -34.58
N TRP A 179 2.00 -4.91 -34.49
CA TRP A 179 2.76 -3.72 -34.08
C TRP A 179 2.68 -2.59 -35.11
N ARG A 180 2.66 -1.36 -34.61
CA ARG A 180 2.66 -0.10 -35.33
C ARG A 180 3.75 0.79 -34.76
N LEU A 181 4.18 1.78 -35.54
CA LEU A 181 5.14 2.78 -35.13
C LEU A 181 4.65 4.16 -35.57
N SER A 182 4.49 5.05 -34.60
CA SER A 182 4.20 6.46 -34.85
C SER A 182 5.42 7.31 -34.52
N ARG A 183 5.61 8.38 -35.29
CA ARG A 183 6.63 9.40 -35.05
C ARG A 183 5.96 10.75 -34.83
N TYR A 184 6.45 11.48 -33.85
CA TYR A 184 6.04 12.84 -33.54
C TYR A 184 7.28 13.74 -33.52
N GLU A 185 7.12 14.97 -33.99
CA GLU A 185 8.18 15.98 -33.91
C GLU A 185 8.46 16.39 -32.46
N SER A 186 9.54 17.14 -32.24
CA SER A 186 9.92 17.62 -30.91
C SER A 186 8.89 18.57 -30.28
N ASP A 187 7.95 19.11 -31.05
CA ASP A 187 6.84 19.91 -30.55
C ASP A 187 5.56 19.07 -30.31
N GLY A 188 5.62 17.74 -30.52
CA GLY A 188 4.49 16.82 -30.38
C GLY A 188 3.55 16.76 -31.59
N THR A 189 3.81 17.47 -32.69
CA THR A 189 3.03 17.28 -33.92
C THR A 189 3.26 15.89 -34.51
N GLN A 190 2.19 15.23 -34.94
CA GLN A 190 2.31 13.94 -35.61
C GLN A 190 3.02 14.15 -36.96
N ASN A 191 4.13 13.44 -37.14
CA ASN A 191 4.81 13.36 -38.41
C ASN A 191 4.22 12.17 -39.17
N ASN A 192 3.66 12.39 -40.37
CA ASN A 192 3.10 11.35 -41.23
C ASN A 192 4.21 10.39 -41.70
N PHE A 193 4.60 9.49 -40.82
CA PHE A 193 5.58 8.44 -41.03
C PHE A 193 4.98 7.40 -41.97
N ALA A 194 5.28 7.51 -43.27
CA ALA A 194 4.63 6.72 -44.32
C ALA A 194 5.15 5.28 -44.46
N GLY A 195 6.12 4.85 -43.64
CA GLY A 195 6.70 3.52 -43.70
C GLY A 195 5.87 2.48 -42.96
N SER A 196 5.61 1.35 -43.61
CA SER A 196 5.05 0.16 -42.95
C SER A 196 6.16 -0.65 -42.28
N LEU A 197 5.92 -1.10 -41.04
CA LEU A 197 6.83 -2.05 -40.39
C LEU A 197 6.80 -3.40 -41.13
N PRO A 198 7.97 -4.04 -41.35
CA PRO A 198 8.01 -5.38 -41.93
C PRO A 198 7.23 -6.38 -41.07
N SER A 199 6.70 -7.43 -41.70
CA SER A 199 5.87 -8.45 -41.02
C SER A 199 6.57 -9.11 -39.84
N THR A 200 7.90 -9.21 -39.88
CA THR A 200 8.75 -9.73 -38.80
C THR A 200 8.70 -8.90 -37.53
N ILE A 201 8.49 -7.58 -37.63
CA ILE A 201 8.27 -6.69 -36.47
C ILE A 201 6.78 -6.70 -36.12
N THR A 202 5.90 -6.57 -37.11
CA THR A 202 4.44 -6.51 -36.93
C THR A 202 3.88 -7.71 -36.18
N GLY A 203 4.40 -8.92 -36.46
CA GLY A 203 4.01 -10.17 -35.80
C GLY A 203 4.82 -10.55 -34.56
N ALA A 204 5.78 -9.73 -34.13
CA ALA A 204 6.65 -10.07 -33.00
C ALA A 204 5.89 -10.15 -31.66
N PRO A 205 6.30 -11.03 -30.73
CA PRO A 205 5.69 -11.11 -29.40
C PRO A 205 5.99 -9.86 -28.57
N SER A 206 7.17 -9.26 -28.75
CA SER A 206 7.54 -7.97 -28.14
C SER A 206 8.44 -7.16 -29.07
N VAL A 207 8.37 -5.84 -28.92
CA VAL A 207 9.26 -4.88 -29.58
C VAL A 207 9.98 -4.06 -28.49
N LYS A 208 11.22 -3.66 -28.76
CA LYS A 208 11.97 -2.65 -27.99
C LYS A 208 12.46 -1.57 -28.94
N LEU A 209 12.59 -0.34 -28.45
CA LEU A 209 13.11 0.78 -29.22
C LEU A 209 14.34 1.36 -28.53
N ALA A 210 15.31 1.77 -29.33
CA ALA A 210 16.46 2.54 -28.88
C ALA A 210 16.85 3.55 -29.96
N SER A 211 17.43 4.66 -29.54
CA SER A 211 18.04 5.63 -30.45
C SER A 211 19.52 5.77 -30.11
N ASP A 212 20.31 6.10 -31.13
CA ASP A 212 21.68 6.53 -30.96
C ASP A 212 21.73 8.06 -30.95
N PRO A 213 21.98 8.71 -29.79
CA PRO A 213 22.01 10.16 -29.70
C PRO A 213 23.17 10.80 -30.48
N ILE A 214 24.20 10.02 -30.83
CA ILE A 214 25.37 10.51 -31.57
C ILE A 214 25.11 10.48 -33.08
N THR A 215 24.55 9.38 -33.59
CA THR A 215 24.31 9.23 -35.04
C THR A 215 22.92 9.67 -35.48
N GLY A 216 21.98 9.81 -34.54
CA GLY A 216 20.58 10.11 -34.81
C GLY A 216 19.77 8.94 -35.37
N LYS A 217 20.36 7.74 -35.40
CA LYS A 217 19.72 6.53 -35.90
C LYS A 217 18.76 5.96 -34.85
N VAL A 218 17.65 5.38 -35.31
CA VAL A 218 16.64 4.74 -34.45
C VAL A 218 16.57 3.27 -34.79
N TYR A 219 16.52 2.43 -33.76
CA TYR A 219 16.53 0.99 -33.88
C TYR A 219 15.32 0.36 -33.19
N ALA A 220 14.81 -0.71 -33.78
CA ALA A 220 13.85 -1.60 -33.16
C ALA A 220 14.45 -2.99 -32.98
N ALA A 221 14.26 -3.60 -31.82
CA ALA A 221 14.55 -5.01 -31.62
C ALA A 221 13.24 -5.81 -31.59
N ALA A 222 13.17 -6.86 -32.40
CA ALA A 222 11.99 -7.72 -32.51
C ALA A 222 12.41 -9.12 -32.98
N ASN A 223 11.81 -10.17 -32.41
CA ASN A 223 12.15 -11.57 -32.74
C ASN A 223 13.66 -11.85 -32.73
N SER A 224 14.35 -11.30 -31.71
CA SER A 224 15.80 -11.41 -31.54
C SER A 224 16.65 -10.82 -32.68
N ASN A 225 16.10 -9.95 -33.52
CA ASN A 225 16.85 -9.22 -34.55
C ASN A 225 16.80 -7.72 -34.28
N LEU A 226 17.86 -7.01 -34.67
CA LEU A 226 17.92 -5.55 -34.67
C LEU A 226 17.51 -5.01 -36.05
N TYR A 227 16.77 -3.91 -36.06
CA TYR A 227 16.29 -3.24 -37.27
C TYR A 227 16.61 -1.76 -37.18
N LEU A 228 17.26 -1.19 -38.19
CA LEU A 228 17.45 0.26 -38.33
C LEU A 228 16.23 0.86 -39.04
N ILE A 229 15.57 1.80 -38.38
CA ILE A 229 14.43 2.55 -38.90
C ILE A 229 14.96 3.81 -39.58
N LYS A 230 14.74 3.94 -40.89
CA LYS A 230 15.14 5.14 -41.65
C LYS A 230 14.14 6.27 -41.51
N ASP A 231 14.58 7.47 -41.89
CA ASP A 231 13.75 8.69 -41.85
C ASP A 231 12.52 8.62 -42.76
N ASP A 232 12.59 7.86 -43.88
CA ASP A 232 11.50 7.57 -44.81
C ASP A 232 10.58 6.42 -44.35
N GLY A 233 10.90 5.79 -43.22
CA GLY A 233 10.19 4.67 -42.64
C GLY A 233 10.49 3.30 -43.24
N SER A 234 11.40 3.20 -44.20
CA SER A 234 11.98 1.92 -44.59
C SER A 234 12.87 1.34 -43.47
N VAL A 235 13.07 0.03 -43.50
CA VAL A 235 13.80 -0.69 -42.44
C VAL A 235 14.94 -1.50 -43.04
N ILE A 236 16.12 -1.44 -42.41
CA ILE A 236 17.26 -2.33 -42.67
C ILE A 236 17.32 -3.36 -41.56
N ALA A 237 17.33 -4.65 -41.92
CA ALA A 237 17.43 -5.75 -40.96
C ALA A 237 18.90 -6.09 -40.66
N GLY A 238 19.15 -6.44 -39.39
CA GLY A 238 20.36 -7.12 -38.97
C GLY A 238 20.28 -8.63 -39.18
N THR A 239 21.44 -9.24 -39.35
CA THR A 239 21.58 -10.69 -39.59
C THR A 239 21.91 -11.48 -38.32
N SER A 240 22.34 -10.79 -37.25
CA SER A 240 22.77 -11.40 -36.00
C SER A 240 21.64 -11.43 -34.96
N THR A 241 21.57 -12.53 -34.21
CA THR A 241 20.64 -12.67 -33.09
C THR A 241 21.09 -11.86 -31.89
N ILE A 242 20.20 -11.02 -31.35
CA ILE A 242 20.42 -10.22 -30.13
C ILE A 242 19.58 -10.72 -28.96
N PRO A 243 20.00 -10.44 -27.72
CA PRO A 243 19.19 -10.72 -26.52
C PRO A 243 17.81 -10.05 -26.53
N ALA A 244 16.85 -10.63 -25.80
CA ALA A 244 15.44 -10.23 -25.82
C ALA A 244 15.04 -9.15 -24.76
N GLY A 245 15.98 -8.68 -23.94
CA GLY A 245 15.71 -7.68 -22.89
C GLY A 245 15.78 -6.23 -23.38
N PRO A 246 15.86 -5.26 -22.44
CA PRO A 246 16.04 -3.84 -22.76
C PRO A 246 17.31 -3.59 -23.58
N ILE A 247 17.25 -2.59 -24.48
CA ILE A 247 18.35 -2.21 -25.38
C ILE A 247 18.63 -0.71 -25.32
N ALA A 248 19.89 -0.33 -25.51
CA ALA A 248 20.32 1.05 -25.73
C ALA A 248 21.38 1.11 -26.82
N VAL A 249 21.50 2.24 -27.51
CA VAL A 249 22.54 2.42 -28.53
C VAL A 249 23.29 3.72 -28.26
N TYR A 250 24.61 3.69 -28.39
CA TYR A 250 25.42 4.90 -28.29
C TYR A 250 26.65 4.80 -29.20
N ASN A 251 26.78 5.74 -30.13
CA ASN A 251 27.89 5.83 -31.06
C ASN A 251 28.13 4.49 -31.80
N ASN A 252 27.08 3.96 -32.43
CA ASN A 252 27.04 2.65 -33.10
C ASN A 252 27.36 1.43 -32.21
N ASN A 253 27.34 1.55 -30.88
CA ASN A 253 27.42 0.40 -29.99
C ASN A 253 26.04 0.08 -29.42
N LEU A 254 25.54 -1.13 -29.67
CA LEU A 254 24.34 -1.69 -29.06
C LEU A 254 24.70 -2.31 -27.71
N PHE A 255 23.92 -1.99 -26.70
CA PHE A 255 23.93 -2.63 -25.40
C PHE A 255 22.61 -3.36 -25.23
N ALA A 256 22.66 -4.66 -24.95
CA ALA A 256 21.47 -5.49 -24.83
C ALA A 256 21.58 -6.35 -23.57
N LEU A 257 20.54 -6.28 -22.73
CA LEU A 257 20.39 -7.22 -21.63
C LEU A 257 19.70 -8.49 -22.09
N GLU A 258 20.24 -9.62 -21.65
CA GLU A 258 19.59 -10.91 -21.79
C GLU A 258 18.60 -11.13 -20.63
N SER A 259 17.38 -11.52 -21.00
CA SER A 259 16.27 -11.71 -20.07
C SER A 259 15.29 -12.72 -20.67
N PRO A 260 14.76 -13.69 -19.90
CA PRO A 260 14.99 -13.94 -18.47
C PRO A 260 16.05 -15.03 -18.17
N ALA A 261 16.68 -15.63 -19.19
CA ALA A 261 17.42 -16.90 -19.07
C ALA A 261 18.87 -16.79 -18.54
N SER A 262 19.61 -15.77 -18.95
CA SER A 262 20.95 -15.41 -18.43
C SER A 262 20.95 -13.89 -18.33
N THR A 263 21.20 -13.33 -17.14
CA THR A 263 21.07 -11.89 -16.92
C THR A 263 22.32 -11.15 -17.36
N ASP A 264 22.74 -11.41 -18.59
CA ASP A 264 23.98 -10.94 -19.15
C ASP A 264 23.79 -9.65 -19.94
N LEU A 265 24.64 -8.66 -19.66
CA LEU A 265 24.77 -7.46 -20.47
C LEU A 265 25.83 -7.69 -21.55
N LYS A 266 25.40 -7.58 -22.81
CA LYS A 266 26.24 -7.73 -24.00
C LYS A 266 26.39 -6.40 -24.73
N MET A 267 27.56 -6.19 -25.32
CA MET A 267 27.88 -5.03 -26.15
C MET A 267 28.19 -5.52 -27.57
N PHE A 268 27.61 -4.86 -28.57
CA PHE A 268 27.87 -5.14 -29.99
C PHE A 268 28.21 -3.85 -30.71
N THR A 269 29.22 -3.89 -31.59
CA THR A 269 29.43 -2.84 -32.58
C THR A 269 28.51 -3.07 -33.78
N ILE A 270 27.76 -2.04 -34.15
CA ILE A 270 26.86 -2.02 -35.29
C ILE A 270 27.60 -1.48 -36.51
N THR A 271 27.71 -2.30 -37.55
CA THR A 271 28.23 -1.87 -38.86
C THR A 271 27.12 -1.97 -39.89
N GLU A 272 26.94 -0.90 -40.66
CA GLU A 272 26.00 -0.86 -41.79
C GLU A 272 26.77 -1.14 -43.08
N GLU A 273 26.49 -2.28 -43.73
CA GLU A 273 27.16 -2.71 -44.97
C GLU A 273 26.12 -2.96 -46.05
N GLY A 274 26.11 -2.09 -47.07
CA GLY A 274 25.14 -2.18 -48.18
C GLY A 274 23.69 -2.06 -47.68
N SER A 275 22.93 -3.17 -47.75
CA SER A 275 21.53 -3.25 -47.34
C SER A 275 21.29 -4.06 -46.05
N GLY A 276 22.32 -4.28 -45.23
CA GLY A 276 22.22 -5.06 -43.99
C GLY A 276 22.96 -4.43 -42.81
N LEU A 277 22.62 -4.88 -41.60
CA LEU A 277 23.37 -4.57 -40.39
C LEU A 277 24.13 -5.81 -39.91
N THR A 278 25.41 -5.64 -39.61
CA THR A 278 26.25 -6.64 -38.96
C THR A 278 26.48 -6.23 -37.51
N LEU A 279 26.31 -7.18 -36.59
CA LEU A 279 26.59 -6.98 -35.16
C LEU A 279 27.82 -7.82 -34.80
N THR A 280 28.88 -7.15 -34.36
CA THR A 280 30.09 -7.82 -33.86
C THR A 280 30.13 -7.64 -32.35
N GLU A 281 30.10 -8.74 -31.61
CA GLU A 281 30.23 -8.67 -30.14
C GLU A 281 31.56 -8.03 -29.76
N ALA A 282 31.51 -7.04 -28.86
CA ALA A 282 32.65 -6.25 -28.45
C ALA A 282 32.91 -6.48 -26.95
N GLY A 283 34.14 -6.89 -26.63
CA GLY A 283 34.58 -7.13 -25.26
C GLY A 283 34.02 -8.41 -24.63
N SER A 284 34.03 -8.47 -23.29
CA SER A 284 33.51 -9.61 -22.52
C SER A 284 32.09 -9.34 -22.04
N THR A 285 31.26 -10.38 -22.06
CA THR A 285 29.92 -10.38 -21.44
C THR A 285 30.01 -10.14 -19.93
N VAL A 286 29.07 -9.34 -19.38
CA VAL A 286 29.00 -9.06 -17.93
C VAL A 286 27.69 -9.57 -17.37
N SER A 287 27.75 -10.49 -16.40
CA SER A 287 26.55 -10.95 -15.69
C SER A 287 26.06 -9.91 -14.68
N VAL A 288 24.81 -9.50 -14.83
CA VAL A 288 24.10 -8.57 -13.96
C VAL A 288 23.24 -9.39 -13.00
N SER A 289 23.48 -9.30 -11.69
CA SER A 289 22.70 -10.06 -10.70
C SER A 289 21.22 -9.65 -10.68
N THR A 290 20.31 -10.60 -10.57
CA THR A 290 18.89 -10.33 -10.26
C THR A 290 18.65 -10.13 -8.77
N GLY A 291 19.52 -10.66 -7.91
CA GLY A 291 19.45 -10.56 -6.45
C GLY A 291 20.06 -9.26 -5.94
N GLN A 292 19.65 -8.11 -6.49
CA GLN A 292 20.21 -6.80 -6.13
C GLN A 292 19.87 -6.41 -4.69
N ILE A 293 18.70 -6.84 -4.20
CA ILE A 293 18.18 -6.51 -2.88
C ILE A 293 17.95 -7.81 -2.11
N THR A 294 18.37 -7.82 -0.84
CA THR A 294 18.15 -8.94 0.08
C THR A 294 17.25 -8.51 1.23
N ILE A 295 16.26 -9.33 1.57
CA ILE A 295 15.43 -9.14 2.78
C ILE A 295 16.08 -9.90 3.93
N SER A 296 16.53 -9.18 4.97
CA SER A 296 17.10 -9.77 6.17
C SER A 296 16.06 -10.51 7.01
N GLY A 297 16.39 -11.74 7.42
CA GLY A 297 15.66 -12.49 8.44
C GLY A 297 16.40 -12.46 9.78
N SER A 298 15.65 -12.58 10.90
CA SER A 298 16.24 -12.54 12.25
C SER A 298 17.11 -13.77 12.58
N VAL A 299 17.06 -14.86 11.80
CA VAL A 299 17.71 -16.15 12.16
C VAL A 299 18.26 -16.97 10.96
N THR A 300 18.15 -16.46 9.72
CA THR A 300 18.59 -17.16 8.48
C THR A 300 19.32 -16.19 7.54
N PRO A 301 20.18 -16.68 6.62
CA PRO A 301 20.73 -15.84 5.56
C PRO A 301 19.58 -15.16 4.82
N GLY A 302 19.69 -13.85 4.58
CA GLY A 302 18.60 -13.07 3.97
C GLY A 302 18.18 -13.62 2.61
N THR A 303 16.92 -13.42 2.25
CA THR A 303 16.33 -13.93 1.00
C THR A 303 16.53 -12.91 -0.13
N PRO A 304 17.25 -13.25 -1.22
CA PRO A 304 17.39 -12.37 -2.37
C PRO A 304 16.06 -12.17 -3.11
N ILE A 305 15.79 -10.94 -3.55
CA ILE A 305 14.65 -10.62 -4.40
C ILE A 305 15.08 -10.72 -5.86
N ASN A 306 14.44 -11.57 -6.64
CA ASN A 306 14.64 -11.61 -8.09
C ASN A 306 13.90 -10.44 -8.77
N VAL A 307 14.66 -9.44 -9.20
CA VAL A 307 14.13 -8.22 -9.85
C VAL A 307 13.96 -8.37 -11.36
N ASP A 308 13.12 -7.53 -11.95
CA ASP A 308 12.96 -7.43 -13.39
C ASP A 308 13.68 -6.16 -13.89
N PHE A 309 14.54 -6.28 -14.89
CA PHE A 309 15.14 -5.12 -15.56
C PHE A 309 14.10 -4.41 -16.40
N LYS A 310 13.99 -3.09 -16.20
CA LYS A 310 12.92 -2.27 -16.79
C LYS A 310 13.39 -1.48 -17.99
N ASP A 311 14.56 -0.85 -17.89
CA ASP A 311 15.07 0.01 -18.95
C ASP A 311 16.60 0.16 -18.88
N ILE A 312 17.20 0.61 -19.98
CA ILE A 312 18.63 0.87 -20.12
C ILE A 312 18.88 2.17 -20.88
N LEU A 313 19.80 2.99 -20.40
CA LEU A 313 20.23 4.23 -21.04
C LEU A 313 21.75 4.28 -21.10
N VAL A 314 22.30 4.79 -22.20
CA VAL A 314 23.74 5.04 -22.32
C VAL A 314 23.97 6.52 -22.57
N LYS A 315 24.84 7.11 -21.75
CA LYS A 315 25.25 8.51 -21.87
C LYS A 315 26.75 8.59 -21.69
N LYS A 316 27.45 9.07 -22.72
CA LYS A 316 28.93 9.07 -22.78
C LYS A 316 29.47 7.65 -22.64
N ASP A 317 30.33 7.41 -21.66
CA ASP A 317 30.99 6.14 -21.33
C ASP A 317 30.25 5.34 -20.25
N LYS A 318 29.03 5.75 -19.86
CA LYS A 318 28.25 5.13 -18.78
C LYS A 318 26.97 4.48 -19.28
N ILE A 319 26.68 3.30 -18.72
CA ILE A 319 25.48 2.51 -18.95
C ILE A 319 24.67 2.51 -17.66
N TYR A 320 23.42 2.91 -17.72
CA TYR A 320 22.48 2.95 -16.59
C TYR A 320 21.38 1.93 -16.81
N ILE A 321 21.15 1.05 -15.83
CA ILE A 321 20.14 0.00 -15.89
C ILE A 321 19.16 0.19 -14.74
N LEU A 322 17.87 0.25 -15.05
CA LEU A 322 16.80 0.28 -14.05
C LEU A 322 16.27 -1.12 -13.79
N PHE A 323 15.97 -1.41 -12.53
CA PHE A 323 15.30 -2.65 -12.14
C PHE A 323 14.21 -2.37 -11.09
N ALA A 324 13.18 -3.20 -11.08
CA ALA A 324 12.12 -3.10 -10.09
C ALA A 324 11.49 -4.47 -9.79
N LYS A 325 10.90 -4.59 -8.59
CA LYS A 325 10.02 -5.70 -8.23
C LYS A 325 8.98 -5.26 -7.21
N ASN A 326 7.77 -5.79 -7.34
CA ASN A 326 6.71 -5.65 -6.35
C ASN A 326 6.20 -7.02 -5.89
N SER A 327 5.69 -7.05 -4.65
CA SER A 327 4.98 -8.16 -4.03
C SER A 327 3.75 -7.56 -3.35
N LEU A 328 2.60 -7.69 -4.02
CA LEU A 328 1.37 -6.98 -3.67
C LEU A 328 0.40 -7.87 -2.87
N PRO A 329 -0.52 -7.28 -2.08
CA PRO A 329 -1.68 -7.99 -1.55
C PRO A 329 -2.46 -8.73 -2.65
N SER A 330 -2.58 -10.05 -2.50
CA SER A 330 -3.31 -10.92 -3.42
C SER A 330 -4.07 -12.01 -2.64
N GLY A 331 -4.90 -12.81 -3.32
CA GLY A 331 -5.71 -13.86 -2.69
C GLY A 331 -4.91 -14.92 -1.91
N THR A 332 -3.59 -15.01 -2.13
CA THR A 332 -2.66 -15.74 -1.24
C THR A 332 -1.66 -14.75 -0.65
N PRO A 333 -1.61 -14.57 0.69
CA PRO A 333 -0.67 -13.66 1.32
C PRO A 333 0.79 -14.04 1.03
N PRO A 334 1.60 -13.15 0.41
CA PRO A 334 3.03 -13.37 0.29
C PRO A 334 3.71 -13.27 1.66
N ALA A 335 4.93 -13.79 1.76
CA ALA A 335 5.74 -13.70 2.98
C ALA A 335 6.09 -12.24 3.34
N HIS A 336 6.35 -11.41 2.32
CA HIS A 336 6.66 -9.99 2.46
C HIS A 336 5.95 -9.17 1.39
N TYR A 337 5.49 -7.98 1.77
CA TYR A 337 4.90 -6.98 0.89
C TYR A 337 5.90 -5.87 0.61
N TYR A 338 6.12 -5.55 -0.65
CA TYR A 338 7.12 -4.57 -1.04
C TYR A 338 6.90 -4.00 -2.43
N SER A 339 7.40 -2.79 -2.64
CA SER A 339 7.53 -2.11 -3.92
C SER A 339 8.91 -1.49 -3.89
N LEU A 340 9.85 -2.08 -4.65
CA LEU A 340 11.27 -1.75 -4.58
C LEU A 340 11.86 -1.67 -5.98
N GLY A 341 12.91 -0.89 -6.13
CA GLY A 341 13.75 -0.91 -7.31
C GLY A 341 15.01 -0.09 -7.13
N GLY A 342 15.79 0.04 -8.20
CA GLY A 342 17.09 0.69 -8.15
C GLY A 342 17.69 0.93 -9.52
N MET A 343 18.84 1.62 -9.51
CA MET A 343 19.65 1.89 -10.70
C MET A 343 21.07 1.37 -10.53
N ILE A 344 21.60 0.76 -11.58
CA ILE A 344 22.98 0.27 -11.65
C ILE A 344 23.73 1.02 -12.76
N GLU A 345 24.93 1.52 -12.46
CA GLU A 345 25.82 2.18 -13.43
C GLU A 345 27.02 1.30 -13.75
N TYR A 346 27.24 1.00 -15.02
CA TYR A 346 28.46 0.38 -15.55
C TYR A 346 29.25 1.40 -16.38
N THR A 347 30.56 1.16 -16.52
CA THR A 347 31.42 1.92 -17.44
C THR A 347 31.82 1.02 -18.61
N TYR A 348 31.87 1.58 -19.82
CA TYR A 348 32.36 0.87 -21.00
C TYR A 348 33.38 1.68 -21.78
N ASN A 349 34.17 0.98 -22.60
CA ASN A 349 35.08 1.57 -23.58
C ASN A 349 35.16 0.66 -24.81
N SER A 350 36.12 0.91 -25.70
CA SER A 350 36.33 0.08 -26.90
C SER A 350 36.71 -1.38 -26.63
N SER A 351 37.19 -1.70 -25.43
CA SER A 351 37.51 -3.06 -25.00
C SER A 351 36.33 -3.80 -24.33
N GLY A 352 35.18 -3.14 -24.15
CA GLY A 352 33.97 -3.74 -23.56
C GLY A 352 33.51 -3.06 -22.27
N ILE A 353 32.72 -3.80 -21.49
CA ILE A 353 32.08 -3.34 -20.25
C ILE A 353 32.95 -3.71 -19.05
N THR A 354 33.13 -2.77 -18.11
CA THR A 354 33.86 -2.99 -16.86
C THR A 354 32.93 -3.52 -15.77
N ASN A 355 33.22 -4.71 -15.22
CA ASN A 355 32.38 -5.36 -14.20
C ASN A 355 32.62 -4.84 -12.76
N HIS A 356 32.45 -3.53 -12.57
CA HIS A 356 32.50 -2.88 -11.26
C HIS A 356 31.35 -1.87 -11.13
N PRO A 357 30.10 -2.35 -11.04
CA PRO A 357 28.94 -1.47 -11.07
C PRO A 357 28.85 -0.57 -9.84
N GLN A 358 28.37 0.65 -10.04
CA GLN A 358 27.89 1.52 -8.97
C GLN A 358 26.38 1.36 -8.81
N LYS A 359 25.87 1.58 -7.60
CA LYS A 359 24.47 1.35 -7.23
C LYS A 359 23.85 2.61 -6.67
N TYR A 360 22.61 2.92 -7.08
CA TYR A 360 21.93 4.15 -6.66
C TYR A 360 20.43 3.92 -6.41
N GLY A 361 19.93 4.59 -5.37
CA GLY A 361 18.50 4.66 -5.06
C GLY A 361 17.90 3.38 -4.48
N PHE A 362 18.71 2.53 -3.85
CA PHE A 362 18.24 1.37 -3.09
C PHE A 362 19.25 0.96 -2.02
N ASN A 363 18.76 0.19 -1.05
CA ASN A 363 19.60 -0.49 -0.07
C ASN A 363 19.82 -1.95 -0.48
N ASP A 364 21.07 -2.41 -0.45
CA ASP A 364 21.43 -3.81 -0.74
C ASP A 364 20.74 -4.80 0.22
N THR A 365 20.43 -4.33 1.43
CA THR A 365 19.76 -5.11 2.47
C THR A 365 18.67 -4.29 3.12
N VAL A 366 17.47 -4.89 3.22
CA VAL A 366 16.27 -4.28 3.80
C VAL A 366 15.65 -5.20 4.83
N THR A 367 14.91 -4.65 5.78
CA THR A 367 14.21 -5.40 6.84
C THR A 367 12.71 -5.32 6.63
N ALA A 368 12.01 -6.40 6.96
CA ALA A 368 10.55 -6.40 7.02
C ALA A 368 10.08 -6.11 8.45
N GLU A 369 9.19 -5.13 8.59
CA GLU A 369 8.46 -4.86 9.83
C GLU A 369 7.00 -5.22 9.61
N ASP A 370 6.43 -6.06 10.48
CA ASP A 370 5.03 -6.51 10.34
C ASP A 370 4.67 -7.20 9.01
N GLY A 371 5.68 -7.70 8.29
CA GLY A 371 5.54 -8.29 6.95
C GLY A 371 5.67 -7.28 5.80
N ILE A 372 5.89 -5.99 6.08
CA ILE A 372 6.03 -4.91 5.11
C ILE A 372 7.50 -4.50 5.00
N VAL A 373 7.99 -4.32 3.78
CA VAL A 373 9.31 -3.74 3.50
C VAL A 373 9.12 -2.37 2.85
N THR A 374 9.74 -1.36 3.43
CA THR A 374 9.67 0.03 2.94
C THR A 374 10.95 0.40 2.19
N ALA A 375 10.82 0.96 0.98
CA ALA A 375 11.97 1.51 0.24
C ALA A 375 12.61 2.70 0.98
N GLY A 376 11.76 3.58 1.52
CA GLY A 376 12.15 4.89 2.06
C GLY A 376 12.13 5.97 0.98
N GLU A 377 11.90 7.23 1.36
CA GLU A 377 11.68 8.33 0.41
C GLU A 377 12.90 8.62 -0.48
N ALA A 378 14.12 8.33 -0.03
CA ALA A 378 15.33 8.52 -0.82
C ALA A 378 15.57 7.43 -1.90
N ASN A 379 14.84 6.31 -1.85
CA ASN A 379 15.05 5.14 -2.70
C ASN A 379 13.84 4.91 -3.61
N PHE A 380 14.03 4.23 -4.74
CA PHE A 380 12.95 3.98 -5.69
C PHE A 380 11.90 2.99 -5.15
N TYR A 381 10.62 3.27 -5.42
CA TYR A 381 9.53 2.33 -5.14
C TYR A 381 9.22 1.42 -6.34
N GLY A 382 9.63 1.80 -7.55
CA GLY A 382 9.42 1.03 -8.77
C GLY A 382 9.83 1.84 -10.01
N PRO A 383 11.14 2.00 -10.31
CA PRO A 383 11.56 2.80 -11.45
C PRO A 383 11.10 2.13 -12.74
N ALA A 384 10.40 2.90 -13.58
CA ALA A 384 9.71 2.43 -14.77
C ALA A 384 10.58 2.53 -16.03
N CYS A 385 11.08 3.72 -16.33
CA CYS A 385 11.91 4.00 -17.50
C CYS A 385 12.61 5.36 -17.39
N PHE A 386 13.56 5.60 -18.31
CA PHE A 386 14.17 6.91 -18.50
C PHE A 386 13.26 7.79 -19.36
N ILE A 387 12.99 9.00 -18.90
CA ILE A 387 12.01 9.91 -19.54
C ILE A 387 12.64 11.16 -20.15
N GLY A 388 13.90 11.47 -19.83
CA GLY A 388 14.60 12.65 -20.30
C GLY A 388 16.03 12.71 -19.77
N TYR A 389 16.82 13.63 -20.30
CA TYR A 389 18.17 13.92 -19.81
C TYR A 389 18.63 15.30 -20.27
N ASP A 390 19.54 15.90 -19.52
CA ASP A 390 20.28 17.08 -19.95
C ASP A 390 21.79 16.82 -19.87
N GLU A 391 22.62 17.85 -19.91
CA GLU A 391 24.08 17.70 -19.81
C GLU A 391 24.53 17.06 -18.49
N GLN A 392 23.88 17.41 -17.38
CA GLN A 392 24.27 17.04 -16.01
C GLN A 392 23.39 15.95 -15.40
N SER A 393 22.14 15.82 -15.84
CA SER A 393 21.13 15.00 -15.18
C SER A 393 20.43 14.00 -16.11
N ILE A 394 19.87 12.95 -15.51
CA ILE A 394 19.01 11.95 -16.15
C ILE A 394 17.70 11.91 -15.36
N SER A 395 16.57 11.95 -16.06
CA SER A 395 15.24 11.89 -15.45
C SER A 395 14.65 10.49 -15.56
N ILE A 396 14.09 9.99 -14.45
CA ILE A 396 13.57 8.63 -14.29
C ILE A 396 12.15 8.70 -13.76
N ALA A 397 11.21 7.99 -14.38
CA ALA A 397 9.87 7.78 -13.84
C ALA A 397 9.92 6.71 -12.74
N ASP A 398 9.40 7.02 -11.55
CA ASP A 398 9.25 6.07 -10.43
C ASP A 398 7.77 5.88 -10.14
N ASP A 399 7.30 4.63 -10.29
CA ASP A 399 5.91 4.21 -10.17
C ASP A 399 5.83 2.99 -9.24
N GLY A 400 5.48 3.25 -7.99
CA GLY A 400 5.34 2.19 -7.01
C GLY A 400 4.24 2.49 -6.01
N CYS A 401 4.26 1.78 -4.89
CA CYS A 401 3.29 2.01 -3.83
C CYS A 401 3.89 1.77 -2.44
N THR A 402 3.17 2.22 -1.43
CA THR A 402 3.45 1.90 -0.03
C THR A 402 2.33 1.05 0.54
N PHE A 403 2.61 0.42 1.69
CA PHE A 403 1.70 -0.52 2.33
C PHE A 403 1.45 -0.10 3.78
N LYS A 404 0.26 -0.42 4.27
CA LYS A 404 -0.11 -0.30 5.68
C LYS A 404 -0.79 -1.57 6.16
N LYS A 405 -0.68 -1.83 7.46
CA LYS A 405 -1.39 -2.92 8.13
C LYS A 405 -2.64 -2.36 8.81
N VAL A 406 -3.81 -2.87 8.44
CA VAL A 406 -5.11 -2.47 8.99
C VAL A 406 -5.88 -3.72 9.37
N ASP A 407 -6.32 -3.81 10.64
CA ASP A 407 -7.08 -4.95 11.18
C ASP A 407 -6.40 -6.31 10.92
N GLY A 408 -5.07 -6.36 11.08
CA GLY A 408 -4.29 -7.59 10.87
C GLY A 408 -3.96 -7.94 9.42
N SER A 409 -4.53 -7.23 8.43
CA SER A 409 -4.28 -7.45 7.00
C SER A 409 -3.44 -6.33 6.39
N VAL A 410 -2.50 -6.68 5.51
CA VAL A 410 -1.70 -5.70 4.76
C VAL A 410 -2.46 -5.24 3.53
N ARG A 411 -2.49 -3.92 3.32
CA ARG A 411 -3.17 -3.25 2.23
C ARG A 411 -2.26 -2.23 1.58
N ILE A 412 -2.60 -1.83 0.34
CA ILE A 412 -1.94 -0.71 -0.33
C ILE A 412 -2.41 0.58 0.35
N ASP A 413 -1.45 1.39 0.78
CA ASP A 413 -1.70 2.64 1.50
C ASP A 413 -1.88 3.82 0.55
N LYS A 414 -0.88 4.03 -0.31
CA LYS A 414 -0.87 5.07 -1.35
C LYS A 414 -0.05 4.61 -2.54
N ASN A 415 -0.43 5.05 -3.71
CA ASN A 415 0.43 5.03 -4.88
C ASN A 415 1.51 6.13 -4.76
N VAL A 416 2.69 5.86 -5.31
CA VAL A 416 3.84 6.77 -5.29
C VAL A 416 4.27 7.03 -6.72
N ASN A 417 3.81 8.16 -7.25
CA ASN A 417 4.17 8.68 -8.56
C ASN A 417 5.13 9.86 -8.41
N ARG A 418 6.33 9.72 -8.96
CA ARG A 418 7.33 10.80 -8.94
C ARG A 418 8.34 10.69 -10.07
N VAL A 419 9.11 11.75 -10.24
CA VAL A 419 10.29 11.78 -11.12
C VAL A 419 11.53 11.89 -10.24
N PHE A 420 12.53 11.05 -10.52
CA PHE A 420 13.89 11.24 -10.02
C PHE A 420 14.75 11.95 -11.07
N SER A 421 15.52 12.93 -10.62
CA SER A 421 16.65 13.49 -11.34
C SER A 421 17.94 12.95 -10.72
N PHE A 422 18.74 12.25 -11.53
CA PHE A 422 20.06 11.75 -11.16
C PHE A 422 21.13 12.65 -11.76
N ASN A 423 21.93 13.32 -10.93
CA ASN A 423 23.05 14.10 -11.39
C ASN A 423 24.27 13.19 -11.65
N THR A 424 24.69 13.11 -12.92
CA THR A 424 25.75 12.21 -13.37
C THR A 424 27.15 12.59 -12.86
N SER A 425 27.34 13.85 -12.45
CA SER A 425 28.61 14.39 -11.96
C SER A 425 28.74 14.23 -10.45
N THR A 426 27.73 14.64 -9.69
CA THR A 426 27.73 14.57 -8.22
C THR A 426 27.25 13.22 -7.68
N LYS A 427 26.67 12.38 -8.55
CA LYS A 427 26.09 11.07 -8.21
C LYS A 427 24.92 11.13 -7.21
N SER A 428 24.22 12.27 -7.17
CA SER A 428 23.09 12.49 -6.28
C SER A 428 21.75 12.24 -6.96
N LEU A 429 20.80 11.69 -6.21
CA LEU A 429 19.39 11.53 -6.61
C LEU A 429 18.52 12.58 -5.91
N TYR A 430 17.63 13.21 -6.66
CA TYR A 430 16.60 14.11 -6.15
C TYR A 430 15.25 13.72 -6.74
N SER A 431 14.20 13.65 -5.93
CA SER A 431 12.85 13.30 -6.40
C SER A 431 11.86 14.43 -6.19
N TYR A 432 10.90 14.55 -7.11
CA TYR A 432 9.76 15.46 -6.98
C TYR A 432 8.47 14.78 -7.48
N ALA A 433 7.33 15.16 -6.88
CA ALA A 433 6.03 14.61 -7.24
C ALA A 433 5.62 14.99 -8.67
N THR A 434 4.77 14.17 -9.28
CA THR A 434 4.26 14.33 -10.65
C THR A 434 2.79 13.97 -10.69
N GLU A 435 2.04 14.57 -11.61
CA GLU A 435 0.64 14.19 -11.88
C GLU A 435 0.52 12.99 -12.81
N ASN A 436 1.62 12.59 -13.47
CA ASN A 436 1.65 11.42 -14.34
C ASN A 436 1.43 10.14 -13.51
N LYS A 437 0.47 9.32 -13.93
CA LYS A 437 0.15 7.99 -13.38
C LYS A 437 0.70 6.94 -14.32
N TRP A 438 2.03 6.77 -14.25
CA TRP A 438 2.84 6.09 -15.27
C TRP A 438 2.22 4.76 -15.74
N PHE A 439 1.83 3.91 -14.79
CA PHE A 439 1.03 2.72 -15.01
C PHE A 439 -0.32 2.80 -14.29
N LYS A 440 -1.08 1.70 -14.37
CA LYS A 440 -2.38 1.61 -13.73
C LYS A 440 -2.18 1.67 -12.22
N GLU A 441 -2.70 2.73 -11.61
CA GLU A 441 -2.74 2.89 -10.16
C GLU A 441 -3.34 1.65 -9.50
N TYR A 442 -2.73 1.24 -8.40
CA TYR A 442 -3.32 0.24 -7.56
C TYR A 442 -4.53 0.82 -6.84
N GLU A 443 -5.55 -0.01 -6.63
CA GLU A 443 -6.68 0.36 -5.79
C GLU A 443 -6.18 0.66 -4.37
N GLU A 444 -6.14 1.94 -4.03
CA GLU A 444 -5.84 2.36 -2.67
C GLU A 444 -6.96 1.83 -1.79
N SER A 445 -6.58 1.23 -0.65
CA SER A 445 -7.60 0.91 0.33
C SER A 445 -8.12 2.22 0.89
N ALA A 446 -9.28 2.63 0.39
CA ALA A 446 -10.11 3.63 1.02
C ALA A 446 -10.13 3.28 2.51
N THR A 447 -9.63 4.18 3.36
CA THR A 447 -9.98 4.13 4.76
C THR A 447 -11.49 3.99 4.80
N PRO A 448 -12.05 2.89 5.35
CA PRO A 448 -13.49 2.80 5.46
C PRO A 448 -13.95 4.08 6.16
N PRO A 449 -14.99 4.77 5.65
CA PRO A 449 -15.46 5.99 6.26
C PRO A 449 -15.62 5.76 7.77
N PRO A 450 -15.23 6.72 8.62
CA PRO A 450 -15.54 6.62 10.04
C PRO A 450 -17.04 6.37 10.21
N GLY A 451 -17.42 5.22 10.77
CA GLY A 451 -18.83 4.84 11.00
C GLY A 451 -19.43 3.72 10.16
N THR A 452 -18.69 3.02 9.27
CA THR A 452 -19.27 1.89 8.48
C THR A 452 -19.00 0.50 9.08
N GLY A 453 -18.87 0.40 10.40
CA GLY A 453 -18.77 -0.91 11.05
C GLY A 453 -20.16 -1.54 11.17
N LYS A 454 -20.37 -2.75 10.62
CA LYS A 454 -21.64 -3.45 10.83
C LYS A 454 -21.74 -4.03 12.25
N VAL A 455 -22.93 -3.92 12.82
CA VAL A 455 -23.31 -4.37 14.16
C VAL A 455 -24.45 -5.39 14.06
N LEU A 456 -24.43 -6.37 14.95
CA LEU A 456 -25.41 -7.45 15.01
C LEU A 456 -26.45 -7.18 16.11
N LEU A 457 -27.73 -7.15 15.74
CA LEU A 457 -28.87 -7.10 16.67
C LEU A 457 -29.67 -8.39 16.55
N TRP A 458 -30.39 -8.81 17.59
CA TRP A 458 -31.24 -9.99 17.51
C TRP A 458 -32.43 -9.92 18.47
N GLN A 459 -33.38 -10.82 18.25
CA GLN A 459 -34.52 -11.08 19.10
C GLN A 459 -35.02 -12.51 18.93
N LYS A 460 -35.85 -12.98 19.86
CA LYS A 460 -36.57 -14.26 19.70
C LYS A 460 -37.52 -14.23 18.51
N ASN A 461 -37.60 -15.34 17.79
CA ASN A 461 -38.58 -15.51 16.72
C ASN A 461 -39.99 -15.60 17.30
N THR A 462 -40.99 -15.09 16.58
CA THR A 462 -42.41 -15.20 16.97
C THR A 462 -42.87 -16.65 17.05
N ASN A 463 -42.27 -17.55 16.26
CA ASN A 463 -42.35 -18.98 16.46
C ASN A 463 -41.16 -19.44 17.31
N SER A 464 -41.42 -19.79 18.57
CA SER A 464 -40.39 -20.19 19.53
C SER A 464 -39.53 -21.39 19.08
N ASN A 465 -40.04 -22.23 18.19
CA ASN A 465 -39.28 -23.34 17.63
C ASN A 465 -38.19 -22.90 16.64
N LEU A 466 -38.24 -21.68 16.13
CA LEU A 466 -37.30 -21.14 15.14
C LEU A 466 -36.15 -20.33 15.77
N GLY A 467 -36.02 -20.35 17.10
CA GLY A 467 -34.89 -19.76 17.83
C GLY A 467 -34.79 -18.24 17.69
N MET A 468 -33.58 -17.74 17.37
CA MET A 468 -33.32 -16.31 17.24
C MET A 468 -33.48 -15.80 15.80
N VAL A 469 -33.76 -14.51 15.67
CA VAL A 469 -33.70 -13.77 14.42
C VAL A 469 -32.66 -12.68 14.57
N TYR A 470 -31.69 -12.65 13.65
CA TYR A 470 -30.61 -11.69 13.66
C TYR A 470 -30.77 -10.67 12.56
N TYR A 471 -30.30 -9.46 12.83
CA TYR A 471 -30.31 -8.32 11.95
C TYR A 471 -28.94 -7.68 11.90
N GLN A 472 -28.59 -7.17 10.74
CA GLN A 472 -27.36 -6.42 10.53
C GLN A 472 -27.70 -4.95 10.32
N VAL A 473 -27.07 -4.08 11.10
CA VAL A 473 -27.24 -2.63 11.02
C VAL A 473 -25.89 -1.94 10.94
N ASP A 474 -25.87 -0.71 10.44
CA ASP A 474 -24.70 0.15 10.54
C ASP A 474 -24.48 0.64 11.98
N GLU A 475 -23.24 0.97 12.32
CA GLU A 475 -22.92 1.64 13.57
C GLU A 475 -23.77 2.92 13.73
N GLY A 476 -24.37 3.11 14.91
CA GLY A 476 -25.30 4.20 15.20
C GLY A 476 -26.75 3.95 14.75
N GLY A 477 -27.00 2.98 13.86
CA GLY A 477 -28.32 2.63 13.34
C GLY A 477 -29.14 1.67 14.21
N TYR A 478 -29.14 1.84 15.53
CA TYR A 478 -29.67 0.82 16.46
C TYR A 478 -31.17 0.91 16.76
N THR A 479 -31.81 2.03 16.44
CA THR A 479 -33.19 2.33 16.86
C THR A 479 -34.24 1.55 16.08
N GLY A 480 -33.98 1.16 14.84
CA GLY A 480 -34.88 0.36 14.00
C GLY A 480 -34.31 -1.01 13.68
N LEU A 481 -35.14 -2.05 13.72
CA LEU A 481 -34.79 -3.34 13.15
C LEU A 481 -35.12 -3.34 11.64
N PRO A 482 -34.19 -3.76 10.76
CA PRO A 482 -34.47 -3.97 9.35
C PRO A 482 -35.68 -4.89 9.13
N THR A 483 -36.43 -4.66 8.05
CA THR A 483 -37.57 -5.50 7.67
C THR A 483 -37.14 -6.90 7.23
N THR A 484 -35.93 -7.03 6.68
CA THR A 484 -35.33 -8.31 6.28
C THR A 484 -34.34 -8.76 7.34
N ALA A 485 -34.52 -9.99 7.84
CA ALA A 485 -33.55 -10.61 8.73
C ALA A 485 -32.25 -10.94 7.98
N PHE A 486 -31.12 -10.77 8.66
CA PHE A 486 -29.82 -11.23 8.18
C PHE A 486 -29.75 -12.77 8.20
N ILE A 487 -30.08 -13.38 9.35
CA ILE A 487 -30.27 -14.83 9.47
C ILE A 487 -31.46 -15.12 10.38
N ALA A 488 -32.22 -16.16 10.04
CA ALA A 488 -33.38 -16.62 10.79
C ALA A 488 -33.50 -18.15 10.69
N GLY A 489 -34.10 -18.78 11.69
CA GLY A 489 -34.45 -20.20 11.63
C GLY A 489 -35.47 -20.50 10.53
N SER A 490 -35.44 -21.72 10.01
CA SER A 490 -36.37 -22.18 8.98
C SER A 490 -37.03 -23.50 9.38
N ASN A 491 -38.24 -23.71 8.88
CA ASN A 491 -38.96 -24.97 9.02
C ASN A 491 -39.25 -25.52 7.62
N ILE A 492 -38.48 -26.51 7.19
CA ILE A 492 -38.71 -27.22 5.93
C ILE A 492 -39.17 -28.64 6.30
N SER A 493 -40.49 -28.83 6.35
CA SER A 493 -41.17 -30.08 6.69
C SER A 493 -40.98 -30.55 8.14
N VAL A 494 -40.37 -31.72 8.42
CA VAL A 494 -40.16 -32.23 9.79
C VAL A 494 -38.84 -31.76 10.41
N ASN A 495 -38.01 -31.05 9.64
CA ASN A 495 -36.68 -30.62 10.05
C ASN A 495 -36.69 -29.13 10.34
N ILE A 496 -36.42 -28.77 11.59
CA ILE A 496 -36.30 -27.40 12.05
C ILE A 496 -34.81 -27.11 12.19
N GLU A 497 -34.36 -25.99 11.63
CA GLU A 497 -33.07 -25.41 11.95
C GLU A 497 -33.27 -24.04 12.59
N ASN A 498 -32.48 -23.75 13.62
CA ASN A 498 -32.57 -22.47 14.30
C ASN A 498 -31.22 -21.97 14.82
N PRO A 499 -30.94 -20.66 14.70
CA PRO A 499 -29.80 -20.08 15.36
C PRO A 499 -30.11 -19.85 16.84
N THR A 500 -29.12 -20.09 17.68
CA THR A 500 -29.15 -19.74 19.11
C THR A 500 -28.66 -18.32 19.30
N ASP A 501 -28.64 -17.82 20.54
CA ASP A 501 -27.98 -16.55 20.87
C ASP A 501 -26.47 -16.71 21.13
N VAL A 502 -25.90 -17.92 21.01
CA VAL A 502 -24.47 -18.17 21.26
C VAL A 502 -23.66 -17.89 20.00
N PHE A 503 -22.93 -16.78 20.00
CA PHE A 503 -22.06 -16.39 18.90
C PHE A 503 -20.75 -15.71 19.38
N CYS A 504 -19.77 -15.62 18.48
CA CYS A 504 -18.53 -14.87 18.69
C CYS A 504 -17.96 -14.34 17.36
N TYR A 505 -16.89 -13.54 17.46
CA TYR A 505 -16.10 -13.09 16.31
C TYR A 505 -14.67 -13.59 16.45
N ASP A 506 -14.03 -13.89 15.32
CA ASP A 506 -12.60 -14.14 15.26
C ASP A 506 -11.79 -12.83 15.08
N GLN A 507 -10.46 -12.95 15.02
CA GLN A 507 -9.54 -11.83 14.88
C GLN A 507 -9.56 -11.18 13.49
N GLU A 508 -10.04 -11.88 12.47
CA GLU A 508 -10.24 -11.36 11.11
C GLU A 508 -11.63 -10.70 10.97
N GLY A 509 -12.48 -10.86 11.99
CA GLY A 509 -13.80 -10.28 12.09
C GLY A 509 -14.94 -11.14 11.54
N ASN A 510 -14.68 -12.41 11.21
CA ASN A 510 -15.73 -13.34 10.76
C ASN A 510 -16.68 -13.68 11.93
N LEU A 511 -17.96 -13.84 11.63
CA LEU A 511 -19.00 -14.16 12.60
C LEU A 511 -19.20 -15.68 12.70
N TYR A 512 -19.29 -16.18 13.93
CA TYR A 512 -19.58 -17.58 14.22
C TYR A 512 -20.82 -17.67 15.08
N VAL A 513 -21.85 -18.39 14.62
CA VAL A 513 -23.12 -18.56 15.33
C VAL A 513 -23.39 -20.04 15.57
N VAL A 514 -23.81 -20.40 16.78
CA VAL A 514 -24.27 -21.76 17.09
C VAL A 514 -25.69 -21.94 16.58
N TRP A 515 -25.92 -23.03 15.86
CA TRP A 515 -27.22 -23.45 15.32
C TRP A 515 -27.60 -24.82 15.85
N ASN A 516 -28.90 -25.06 16.05
CA ASN A 516 -29.46 -26.40 15.96
C ASN A 516 -29.78 -26.66 14.48
N ASN A 517 -29.14 -27.64 13.86
CA ASN A 517 -29.33 -27.91 12.44
C ASN A 517 -30.52 -28.85 12.19
N THR A 518 -30.80 -29.10 10.91
CA THR A 518 -31.91 -29.97 10.47
C THR A 518 -31.82 -31.42 10.96
N SER A 519 -30.67 -31.86 11.49
CA SER A 519 -30.49 -33.18 12.11
C SER A 519 -30.73 -33.18 13.62
N ASN A 520 -31.25 -32.09 14.19
CA ASN A 520 -31.38 -31.87 15.63
C ASN A 520 -30.05 -31.93 16.40
N LEU A 521 -28.95 -31.54 15.72
CA LEU A 521 -27.60 -31.49 16.29
C LEU A 521 -27.12 -30.04 16.33
N TYR A 522 -26.34 -29.72 17.37
CA TYR A 522 -25.69 -28.42 17.44
C TYR A 522 -24.48 -28.35 16.52
N CYS A 523 -24.40 -27.29 15.72
CA CYS A 523 -23.27 -26.94 14.88
C CYS A 523 -22.88 -25.47 15.06
N VAL A 524 -21.69 -25.08 14.59
CA VAL A 524 -21.30 -23.68 14.43
C VAL A 524 -21.26 -23.36 12.94
N ARG A 525 -21.92 -22.27 12.55
CA ARG A 525 -21.88 -21.70 11.20
C ARG A 525 -20.94 -20.51 11.18
N ARG A 526 -20.04 -20.47 10.20
CA ARG A 526 -19.12 -19.36 9.94
C ARG A 526 -19.64 -18.50 8.81
N TYR A 527 -19.75 -17.20 9.05
CA TYR A 527 -20.10 -16.18 8.08
C TYR A 527 -18.90 -15.28 7.85
N GLU A 528 -18.37 -15.30 6.63
CA GLU A 528 -17.19 -14.53 6.27
C GLU A 528 -17.51 -13.04 6.15
N LYS A 529 -16.63 -12.19 6.66
CA LYS A 529 -16.80 -10.74 6.62
C LYS A 529 -16.45 -10.22 5.22
N ASN A 530 -17.40 -9.52 4.60
CA ASN A 530 -17.22 -8.82 3.34
C ASN A 530 -16.45 -7.51 3.54
N TYR A 531 -15.98 -6.92 2.44
CA TYR A 531 -15.24 -5.66 2.44
C TYR A 531 -16.03 -4.49 3.07
N ASP A 532 -17.33 -4.44 2.84
CA ASP A 532 -18.25 -3.43 3.40
C ASP A 532 -18.63 -3.69 4.87
N GLY A 533 -18.01 -4.70 5.50
CA GLY A 533 -18.31 -5.16 6.86
C GLY A 533 -19.56 -6.03 6.97
N SER A 534 -20.31 -6.24 5.88
CA SER A 534 -21.43 -7.20 5.86
C SER A 534 -20.94 -8.64 6.01
N TYR A 535 -21.84 -9.60 6.20
CA TYR A 535 -21.47 -11.01 6.31
C TYR A 535 -22.05 -11.81 5.15
N ASN A 536 -21.22 -12.68 4.55
CA ASN A 536 -21.65 -13.53 3.46
C ASN A 536 -22.56 -14.66 3.97
N THR A 537 -23.77 -14.73 3.42
CA THR A 537 -24.77 -15.78 3.68
C THR A 537 -24.81 -16.84 2.57
N GLU A 538 -24.06 -16.64 1.49
CA GLU A 538 -23.85 -17.63 0.43
C GLU A 538 -22.73 -18.60 0.85
N ASN A 539 -22.90 -19.88 0.54
CA ASN A 539 -21.89 -20.92 0.81
C ASN A 539 -21.45 -21.09 2.27
N VAL A 540 -22.32 -20.74 3.23
CA VAL A 540 -22.07 -20.87 4.67
C VAL A 540 -21.54 -22.26 5.02
N LYS A 541 -20.39 -22.30 5.70
CA LYS A 541 -19.76 -23.53 6.16
C LYS A 541 -20.19 -23.81 7.59
N GLU A 542 -20.49 -25.07 7.88
CA GLU A 542 -20.88 -25.49 9.22
C GLU A 542 -20.03 -26.65 9.74
N GLN A 543 -19.86 -26.68 11.06
CA GLN A 543 -19.11 -27.69 11.79
C GLN A 543 -19.98 -28.24 12.92
N ALA A 544 -20.35 -29.54 12.86
CA ALA A 544 -21.10 -30.20 13.93
C ALA A 544 -20.25 -30.33 15.22
N LEU A 545 -20.88 -30.07 16.37
CA LEU A 545 -20.21 -30.07 17.67
C LEU A 545 -20.30 -31.44 18.35
N LYS A 546 -19.22 -31.84 19.02
CA LYS A 546 -19.13 -33.10 19.75
C LYS A 546 -19.09 -32.88 21.26
N GLY A 547 -19.84 -33.69 22.01
CA GLY A 547 -19.83 -33.77 23.48
C GLY A 547 -18.73 -34.70 23.97
N SER A 548 -18.89 -35.38 25.10
CA SER A 548 -17.87 -36.30 25.63
C SER A 548 -17.70 -37.52 24.70
N GLY A 549 -16.45 -37.92 24.42
CA GLY A 549 -16.17 -39.02 23.47
C GLY A 549 -16.42 -38.65 22.01
N SER A 550 -17.25 -39.43 21.29
CA SER A 550 -17.59 -39.23 19.88
C SER A 550 -19.04 -38.81 19.63
N THR A 551 -19.81 -38.53 20.68
CA THR A 551 -21.23 -38.16 20.57
C THR A 551 -21.39 -36.73 20.08
N TYR A 552 -22.39 -36.49 19.23
CA TYR A 552 -22.74 -35.13 18.79
C TYR A 552 -23.62 -34.44 19.83
N LEU A 553 -23.43 -33.13 20.00
CA LEU A 553 -24.27 -32.32 20.86
C LEU A 553 -25.69 -32.22 20.27
N ASN A 554 -26.70 -32.37 21.13
CA ASN A 554 -28.12 -32.23 20.80
C ASN A 554 -28.80 -31.43 21.92
N SER A 555 -30.13 -31.32 21.90
CA SER A 555 -30.93 -30.56 22.87
C SER A 555 -30.67 -30.89 24.36
N SER A 556 -30.16 -32.09 24.68
CA SER A 556 -29.78 -32.47 26.05
C SER A 556 -28.45 -31.83 26.49
N ASN A 557 -27.62 -31.42 25.53
CA ASN A 557 -26.29 -30.88 25.75
C ASN A 557 -26.06 -29.56 24.99
N PRO A 558 -26.84 -28.50 25.28
CA PRO A 558 -26.74 -27.23 24.55
C PRO A 558 -25.39 -26.53 24.78
N PRO A 559 -24.76 -25.98 23.72
CA PRO A 559 -23.64 -25.06 23.84
C PRO A 559 -24.02 -23.81 24.64
N ILE A 560 -23.08 -23.29 25.41
CA ILE A 560 -23.29 -22.12 26.28
C ILE A 560 -22.34 -20.96 25.98
N ALA A 561 -21.14 -21.27 25.50
CA ALA A 561 -20.14 -20.27 25.13
C ALA A 561 -19.25 -20.83 24.02
N ILE A 562 -18.83 -19.94 23.12
CA ILE A 562 -17.86 -20.25 22.08
C ILE A 562 -16.80 -19.15 21.98
N ALA A 563 -15.62 -19.51 21.51
CA ALA A 563 -14.58 -18.57 21.11
C ALA A 563 -13.78 -19.17 19.94
N VAL A 564 -13.24 -18.30 19.09
CA VAL A 564 -12.47 -18.72 17.91
C VAL A 564 -11.11 -18.04 17.88
N ASP A 565 -10.07 -18.81 17.58
CA ASP A 565 -8.74 -18.31 17.28
C ASP A 565 -8.33 -18.70 15.85
N VAL A 566 -8.07 -17.69 15.02
CA VAL A 566 -7.52 -17.82 13.67
C VAL A 566 -6.14 -17.17 13.54
N SER A 567 -5.37 -17.04 14.61
CA SER A 567 -4.05 -16.37 14.53
C SER A 567 -2.98 -17.22 13.82
N ASP A 568 -3.15 -18.54 13.78
CA ASP A 568 -2.24 -19.46 13.09
C ASP A 568 -2.41 -19.34 11.56
N SER A 569 -1.31 -19.46 10.81
CA SER A 569 -1.33 -19.27 9.34
C SER A 569 -2.06 -20.40 8.60
N THR A 570 -2.22 -21.57 9.21
CA THR A 570 -2.72 -22.78 8.55
C THR A 570 -3.99 -23.30 9.21
N ASN A 571 -4.10 -23.17 10.53
CA ASN A 571 -5.15 -23.77 11.33
C ASN A 571 -6.02 -22.73 12.01
N GLY A 572 -7.25 -23.11 12.32
CA GLY A 572 -8.09 -22.39 13.27
C GLY A 572 -8.50 -23.30 14.43
N TYR A 573 -8.87 -22.67 15.54
CA TYR A 573 -9.27 -23.34 16.78
C TYR A 573 -10.61 -22.79 17.28
N LEU A 574 -11.57 -23.70 17.53
CA LEU A 574 -12.91 -23.39 18.02
C LEU A 574 -13.02 -24.01 19.40
N TYR A 575 -13.16 -23.14 20.37
CA TYR A 575 -13.35 -23.49 21.77
C TYR A 575 -14.82 -23.39 22.08
N TYR A 576 -15.39 -24.41 22.71
CA TYR A 576 -16.80 -24.37 23.09
C TYR A 576 -17.05 -25.09 24.41
N GLY A 577 -17.86 -24.45 25.25
CA GLY A 577 -18.45 -25.03 26.45
C GLY A 577 -19.89 -25.46 26.20
N TYR A 578 -20.35 -26.53 26.83
CA TYR A 578 -21.72 -27.02 26.70
C TYR A 578 -22.26 -27.55 28.03
N LYS A 579 -23.58 -27.62 28.20
CA LYS A 579 -24.20 -28.21 29.41
C LYS A 579 -24.17 -29.73 29.34
N ASP A 580 -23.81 -30.36 30.45
CA ASP A 580 -23.89 -31.81 30.64
C ASP A 580 -24.47 -32.09 32.03
N GLY A 581 -25.80 -31.98 32.11
CA GLY A 581 -26.56 -31.93 33.36
C GLY A 581 -26.01 -30.86 34.32
N THR A 582 -25.46 -31.35 35.43
CA THR A 582 -24.59 -30.68 36.40
C THR A 582 -23.51 -29.76 35.83
N ASN A 583 -22.77 -30.28 34.86
CA ASN A 583 -21.43 -29.83 34.54
C ASN A 583 -21.40 -28.98 33.27
N THR A 584 -20.28 -28.28 33.08
CA THR A 584 -20.02 -27.51 31.86
C THR A 584 -18.64 -27.86 31.29
N PRO A 585 -18.48 -29.03 30.68
CA PRO A 585 -17.23 -29.41 30.01
C PRO A 585 -16.89 -28.48 28.84
N MET A 586 -15.61 -28.48 28.45
CA MET A 586 -15.10 -27.70 27.30
C MET A 586 -14.42 -28.62 26.28
N ARG A 587 -14.55 -28.26 25.00
CA ARG A 587 -13.88 -28.90 23.87
C ARG A 587 -13.10 -27.89 23.04
N ILE A 588 -12.08 -28.39 22.34
CA ILE A 588 -11.31 -27.65 21.34
C ILE A 588 -11.35 -28.41 20.02
N SER A 589 -11.94 -27.81 19.01
CA SER A 589 -11.91 -28.30 17.63
C SER A 589 -10.83 -27.56 16.84
N ARG A 590 -9.94 -28.29 16.17
CA ARG A 590 -8.97 -27.75 15.21
C ARG A 590 -9.43 -28.05 13.78
N TRP A 591 -9.36 -27.06 12.90
CA TRP A 591 -9.63 -27.21 11.47
C TRP A 591 -8.53 -26.56 10.63
N ASN A 592 -8.46 -26.93 9.34
CA ASN A 592 -7.60 -26.24 8.37
C ASN A 592 -8.34 -25.00 7.88
N LYS A 593 -7.74 -23.81 7.94
CA LYS A 593 -8.40 -22.54 7.60
C LYS A 593 -9.12 -22.56 6.24
N ALA A 594 -8.58 -23.26 5.25
CA ALA A 594 -9.19 -23.37 3.92
C ALA A 594 -10.49 -24.19 3.89
N ASN A 595 -10.81 -24.95 4.94
CA ASN A 595 -11.93 -25.89 4.99
C ASN A 595 -12.51 -26.00 6.41
N PHE A 596 -13.34 -25.03 6.80
CA PHE A 596 -13.97 -24.96 8.13
C PHE A 596 -14.87 -26.16 8.47
N ASN A 597 -15.54 -26.75 7.49
CA ASN A 597 -16.45 -27.87 7.71
C ASN A 597 -15.74 -29.19 8.06
N THR A 598 -14.41 -29.26 7.96
CA THR A 598 -13.64 -30.47 8.24
C THR A 598 -12.87 -30.34 9.56
N VAL A 599 -13.32 -31.09 10.57
CA VAL A 599 -12.64 -31.15 11.88
C VAL A 599 -11.44 -32.10 11.79
N MET A 600 -10.24 -31.56 11.97
CA MET A 600 -9.01 -32.37 11.96
C MET A 600 -8.76 -33.02 13.33
N GLU A 601 -9.12 -32.34 14.40
CA GLU A 601 -8.90 -32.82 15.76
C GLU A 601 -9.97 -32.23 16.70
N ASN A 602 -10.46 -33.02 17.64
CA ASN A 602 -11.39 -32.53 18.68
C ASN A 602 -10.95 -33.06 20.06
N LYS A 603 -10.46 -32.15 20.90
CA LYS A 603 -9.91 -32.46 22.23
C LYS A 603 -10.90 -32.14 23.33
N ASN A 604 -10.94 -33.01 24.33
CA ASN A 604 -11.63 -32.74 25.58
C ASN A 604 -10.70 -31.96 26.52
N VAL A 605 -11.23 -30.93 27.16
CA VAL A 605 -10.50 -30.16 28.18
C VAL A 605 -11.17 -30.35 29.51
N GLN A 606 -10.40 -30.85 30.47
CA GLN A 606 -10.86 -31.07 31.83
C GLN A 606 -11.00 -29.72 32.54
N ILE A 607 -12.25 -29.30 32.70
CA ILE A 607 -12.63 -28.28 33.66
C ILE A 607 -13.19 -29.01 34.86
N GLY A 608 -12.82 -28.58 36.07
CA GLY A 608 -13.37 -29.17 37.27
C GLY A 608 -14.91 -29.21 37.19
N ASN A 609 -15.52 -30.31 37.63
CA ASN A 609 -16.89 -30.22 38.17
C ASN A 609 -16.88 -29.14 39.28
N LYS A 610 -17.95 -28.69 39.91
CA LYS A 610 -17.93 -27.42 40.70
C LYS A 610 -17.77 -26.14 39.85
N PHE A 611 -16.92 -26.07 38.82
CA PHE A 611 -16.87 -24.91 37.92
C PHE A 611 -17.98 -24.96 36.86
N LYS A 612 -18.48 -23.78 36.51
CA LYS A 612 -19.53 -23.52 35.51
C LYS A 612 -19.03 -22.47 34.54
N ILE A 613 -18.85 -22.80 33.26
CA ILE A 613 -18.42 -21.85 32.23
C ILE A 613 -19.53 -20.81 32.04
N THR A 614 -19.16 -19.53 31.99
CA THR A 614 -20.11 -18.43 31.76
C THR A 614 -19.80 -17.64 30.49
N ALA A 615 -18.52 -17.50 30.12
CA ALA A 615 -18.10 -16.79 28.92
C ALA A 615 -16.71 -17.25 28.44
N MET A 616 -16.37 -16.99 27.18
CA MET A 616 -15.10 -17.39 26.58
C MET A 616 -14.60 -16.32 25.60
N ALA A 617 -13.28 -16.20 25.48
CA ALA A 617 -12.59 -15.48 24.41
C ALA A 617 -11.30 -16.22 24.03
N ALA A 618 -10.76 -15.99 22.83
CA ALA A 618 -9.54 -16.65 22.40
C ALA A 618 -8.66 -15.72 21.56
N ASN A 619 -7.35 -15.99 21.57
CA ASN A 619 -6.38 -15.41 20.64
C ASN A 619 -5.20 -16.38 20.41
N LYS A 620 -4.11 -15.90 19.80
CA LYS A 620 -2.86 -16.68 19.59
C LYS A 620 -2.28 -17.32 20.86
N GLU A 621 -2.61 -16.80 22.04
CA GLU A 621 -2.13 -17.31 23.32
C GLU A 621 -2.99 -18.46 23.87
N GLY A 622 -4.14 -18.74 23.24
CA GLY A 622 -5.11 -19.73 23.64
C GLY A 622 -6.47 -19.16 24.03
N ALA A 623 -7.24 -19.95 24.77
CA ALA A 623 -8.57 -19.59 25.26
C ALA A 623 -8.53 -19.09 26.70
N PHE A 624 -9.35 -18.08 26.96
CA PHE A 624 -9.65 -17.50 28.26
C PHE A 624 -11.11 -17.83 28.59
N VAL A 625 -11.32 -18.52 29.71
CA VAL A 625 -12.59 -19.14 30.06
C VAL A 625 -13.05 -18.59 31.41
N ALA A 626 -14.11 -17.79 31.42
CA ALA A 626 -14.74 -17.38 32.66
C ALA A 626 -15.52 -18.55 33.26
N VAL A 627 -15.30 -18.81 34.54
CA VAL A 627 -15.96 -19.85 35.30
C VAL A 627 -16.51 -19.32 36.62
N LYS A 628 -17.69 -19.79 37.00
CA LYS A 628 -18.31 -19.59 38.31
C LYS A 628 -18.26 -20.88 39.12
N GLN A 629 -18.02 -20.76 40.43
CA GLN A 629 -18.16 -21.85 41.39
C GLN A 629 -19.05 -21.39 42.53
N ASP A 630 -20.15 -22.11 42.75
CA ASP A 630 -21.06 -21.87 43.86
C ASP A 630 -20.70 -22.78 45.05
N TYR A 631 -20.79 -22.22 46.26
CA TYR A 631 -20.58 -22.92 47.52
C TYR A 631 -21.92 -23.13 48.23
N THR A 632 -22.11 -24.31 48.81
CA THR A 632 -23.33 -24.70 49.53
C THR A 632 -23.29 -24.35 51.03
N ASP A 633 -22.16 -23.86 51.53
CA ASP A 633 -21.99 -23.52 52.94
C ASP A 633 -22.76 -22.24 53.28
N SER A 634 -23.25 -22.08 54.51
CA SER A 634 -23.90 -20.83 54.96
C SER A 634 -22.88 -19.87 55.59
N PRO A 635 -22.84 -18.57 55.22
CA PRO A 635 -23.63 -17.95 54.16
C PRO A 635 -23.22 -18.47 52.78
N LEU A 636 -24.19 -18.67 51.88
CA LEU A 636 -23.95 -19.13 50.50
C LEU A 636 -23.01 -18.16 49.79
N ARG A 637 -21.97 -18.65 49.12
CA ARG A 637 -20.91 -17.85 48.49
C ARG A 637 -20.69 -18.29 47.05
N TYR A 638 -20.05 -17.45 46.25
CA TYR A 638 -19.56 -17.83 44.93
C TYR A 638 -18.17 -17.25 44.63
N LYS A 639 -17.48 -17.90 43.69
CA LYS A 639 -16.16 -17.49 43.19
C LYS A 639 -16.18 -17.43 41.67
N ILE A 640 -15.65 -16.34 41.10
CA ILE A 640 -15.54 -16.13 39.66
C ILE A 640 -14.06 -16.06 39.28
N ASN A 641 -13.66 -16.89 38.32
CA ASN A 641 -12.28 -16.99 37.83
C ASN A 641 -12.23 -16.88 36.30
N ILE A 642 -11.07 -16.50 35.78
CA ILE A 642 -10.75 -16.65 34.36
C ILE A 642 -9.60 -17.66 34.26
N LEU A 643 -9.85 -18.78 33.58
CA LEU A 643 -8.88 -19.84 33.35
C LEU A 643 -8.25 -19.69 31.96
N LYS A 644 -6.94 -19.92 31.83
CA LYS A 644 -6.25 -19.94 30.53
C LYS A 644 -5.94 -21.38 30.10
N TYR A 645 -6.24 -21.67 28.84
CA TYR A 645 -5.88 -22.93 28.19
C TYR A 645 -5.18 -22.68 26.86
N LYS A 646 -4.08 -23.40 26.61
CA LYS A 646 -3.41 -23.42 25.29
C LYS A 646 -4.26 -24.15 24.26
N ASN A 647 -3.96 -23.94 22.97
CA ASN A 647 -4.63 -24.60 21.84
C ASN A 647 -4.54 -26.14 21.87
N ASN A 648 -3.56 -26.69 22.61
CA ASN A 648 -3.43 -28.13 22.83
C ASN A 648 -4.28 -28.67 24.02
N GLY A 649 -5.03 -27.81 24.71
CA GLY A 649 -5.89 -28.15 25.85
C GLY A 649 -5.19 -28.14 27.20
N THR A 650 -3.89 -27.82 27.26
CA THR A 650 -3.17 -27.75 28.54
C THR A 650 -3.55 -26.49 29.32
N ASN A 651 -3.83 -26.66 30.62
CA ASN A 651 -4.00 -25.53 31.55
C ASN A 651 -2.68 -24.75 31.62
N HIS A 652 -2.78 -23.43 31.49
CA HIS A 652 -1.62 -22.56 31.45
C HIS A 652 -1.83 -21.28 32.27
N GLY A 653 -2.39 -21.48 33.46
CA GLY A 653 -2.55 -20.45 34.47
C GLY A 653 -4.01 -20.09 34.70
N ASP A 654 -4.25 -19.49 35.86
CA ASP A 654 -5.55 -19.04 36.28
C ASP A 654 -5.46 -17.70 36.99
N TRP A 655 -6.51 -16.91 36.85
CA TRP A 655 -6.62 -15.66 37.57
C TRP A 655 -7.94 -15.57 38.34
N TYR A 656 -7.80 -15.05 39.55
CA TYR A 656 -8.87 -14.86 40.53
C TYR A 656 -9.42 -13.44 40.42
N PHE A 657 -10.58 -13.27 39.76
CA PHE A 657 -11.23 -11.97 39.66
C PHE A 657 -11.84 -11.55 41.00
N HIS A 658 -12.72 -12.41 41.54
CA HIS A 658 -13.51 -12.05 42.71
C HIS A 658 -13.93 -13.26 43.52
N ASN A 659 -13.81 -13.14 44.85
CA ASN A 659 -14.39 -14.04 45.82
C ASN A 659 -15.39 -13.22 46.64
N SER A 660 -16.69 -13.38 46.37
CA SER A 660 -17.70 -12.66 47.13
C SER A 660 -18.01 -13.45 48.41
N ALA A 661 -17.92 -12.77 49.55
CA ALA A 661 -18.42 -13.27 50.83
C ALA A 661 -19.90 -12.89 51.04
N GLN A 662 -20.66 -12.69 49.95
CA GLN A 662 -22.05 -12.23 50.06
C GLN A 662 -23.00 -13.42 49.98
N SER A 663 -23.80 -13.57 51.05
CA SER A 663 -24.88 -14.54 51.16
C SER A 663 -25.80 -14.50 49.94
N TYR A 664 -26.13 -15.65 49.36
CA TYR A 664 -27.42 -15.79 48.66
C TYR A 664 -28.54 -15.59 49.69
N SER A 665 -28.91 -14.34 49.92
CA SER A 665 -30.19 -14.05 50.56
C SER A 665 -31.32 -14.48 49.64
N SER A 666 -32.51 -14.68 50.18
CA SER A 666 -33.74 -14.79 49.39
C SER A 666 -34.40 -13.43 49.20
N GLY A 667 -35.34 -13.35 48.24
CA GLY A 667 -36.13 -12.13 48.04
C GLY A 667 -35.30 -10.96 47.51
N ASP A 668 -35.51 -9.78 48.06
CA ASP A 668 -34.84 -8.53 47.63
C ASP A 668 -33.33 -8.51 47.85
N ASN A 669 -32.85 -9.24 48.86
CA ASN A 669 -31.44 -9.25 49.24
C ASN A 669 -30.61 -10.23 48.38
N TYR A 670 -31.23 -10.97 47.45
CA TYR A 670 -30.52 -11.90 46.57
C TYR A 670 -29.53 -11.17 45.66
N LYS A 671 -28.36 -11.77 45.44
CA LYS A 671 -27.32 -11.25 44.54
C LYS A 671 -26.68 -12.38 43.74
N ASP A 672 -26.57 -12.21 42.43
CA ASP A 672 -25.91 -13.16 41.54
C ASP A 672 -25.06 -12.40 40.52
N GLU A 673 -23.75 -12.64 40.53
CA GLU A 673 -22.78 -11.98 39.67
C GLU A 673 -22.11 -13.00 38.77
N ASN A 674 -21.92 -12.64 37.50
CA ASN A 674 -21.20 -13.45 36.53
C ASN A 674 -20.44 -12.58 35.52
N ILE A 675 -19.39 -13.15 34.92
CA ILE A 675 -18.84 -12.63 33.67
C ILE A 675 -19.68 -13.18 32.51
N PHE A 676 -20.41 -12.31 31.82
CA PHE A 676 -21.36 -12.69 30.77
C PHE A 676 -20.78 -12.70 29.37
N ALA A 677 -19.77 -11.86 29.12
CA ALA A 677 -19.11 -11.81 27.82
C ALA A 677 -17.64 -11.43 27.96
N MET A 678 -16.85 -11.93 27.01
CA MET A 678 -15.41 -11.70 26.92
C MET A 678 -15.04 -11.45 25.45
N LYS A 679 -14.03 -10.63 25.22
CA LYS A 679 -13.45 -10.40 23.89
C LYS A 679 -11.98 -10.00 24.00
N VAL A 680 -11.15 -10.47 23.08
CA VAL A 680 -9.76 -9.99 22.96
C VAL A 680 -9.68 -8.98 21.82
N VAL A 681 -9.10 -7.81 22.07
CA VAL A 681 -8.83 -6.79 21.06
C VAL A 681 -7.40 -6.29 21.26
N ASN A 682 -6.58 -6.31 20.21
CA ASN A 682 -5.16 -5.88 20.26
C ASN A 682 -4.35 -6.51 21.41
N GLY A 683 -4.61 -7.80 21.67
CA GLY A 683 -3.95 -8.53 22.75
C GLY A 683 -4.45 -8.17 24.16
N ILE A 684 -5.43 -7.28 24.32
CA ILE A 684 -6.05 -6.95 25.60
C ILE A 684 -7.34 -7.75 25.75
N LEU A 685 -7.52 -8.40 26.91
CA LEU A 685 -8.77 -9.09 27.24
C LEU A 685 -9.74 -8.12 27.89
N PHE A 686 -10.92 -7.99 27.30
CA PHE A 686 -12.06 -7.26 27.82
C PHE A 686 -13.12 -8.23 28.30
N PHE A 687 -13.79 -7.90 29.40
CA PHE A 687 -14.89 -8.70 29.90
C PHE A 687 -15.92 -7.86 30.64
N LEU A 688 -17.15 -8.36 30.59
CA LEU A 688 -18.34 -7.72 31.13
C LEU A 688 -18.83 -8.50 32.32
N ILE A 689 -18.98 -7.80 33.43
CA ILE A 689 -19.58 -8.34 34.66
C ILE A 689 -20.98 -7.78 34.74
N ALA A 690 -21.94 -8.64 35.06
CA ALA A 690 -23.27 -8.20 35.44
C ALA A 690 -23.68 -8.84 36.76
N ARG A 691 -24.35 -8.05 37.60
CA ARG A 691 -24.80 -8.41 38.94
C ARG A 691 -26.30 -8.20 39.04
N GLN A 692 -27.03 -9.30 39.09
CA GLN A 692 -28.45 -9.30 39.42
C GLN A 692 -28.64 -9.04 40.92
N LYS A 693 -29.58 -8.16 41.25
CA LYS A 693 -30.10 -7.92 42.61
C LYS A 693 -31.59 -8.29 42.62
N GLY A 694 -32.03 -9.00 43.65
CA GLY A 694 -33.38 -9.54 43.77
C GLY A 694 -33.56 -10.92 43.13
N GLN A 695 -34.36 -11.77 43.76
CA GLN A 695 -34.54 -13.16 43.34
C GLN A 695 -35.70 -13.29 42.35
N MET A 696 -35.43 -13.85 41.17
CA MET A 696 -36.47 -14.24 40.21
C MET A 696 -37.31 -15.40 40.76
N ASN A 697 -38.56 -15.53 40.30
CA ASN A 697 -39.49 -16.60 40.67
C ASN A 697 -39.72 -16.72 42.19
N ASN A 698 -39.70 -15.60 42.93
CA ASN A 698 -39.91 -15.57 44.37
C ASN A 698 -40.98 -14.54 44.77
N LEU A 699 -41.99 -14.98 45.51
CA LEU A 699 -43.11 -14.15 45.99
C LEU A 699 -42.66 -13.01 46.91
N SER A 700 -41.59 -13.21 47.68
CA SER A 700 -41.03 -12.24 48.64
C SER A 700 -40.12 -11.19 48.00
N THR A 701 -39.83 -11.28 46.71
CA THR A 701 -39.06 -10.27 45.98
C THR A 701 -39.98 -9.13 45.54
N ASN A 702 -39.74 -7.93 46.04
CA ASN A 702 -40.39 -6.69 45.63
C ASN A 702 -39.66 -6.00 44.48
N THR A 703 -38.33 -6.12 44.42
CA THR A 703 -37.52 -5.43 43.42
C THR A 703 -36.51 -6.37 42.77
N VAL A 704 -36.42 -6.32 41.43
CA VAL A 704 -35.34 -6.96 40.67
C VAL A 704 -34.64 -5.93 39.80
N LYS A 705 -33.30 -5.90 39.85
CA LYS A 705 -32.49 -4.97 39.05
C LYS A 705 -31.14 -5.55 38.70
N ILE A 706 -30.43 -4.90 37.79
CA ILE A 706 -29.14 -5.34 37.31
C ILE A 706 -28.14 -4.19 37.21
N GLU A 707 -26.91 -4.49 37.60
CA GLU A 707 -25.75 -3.63 37.51
C GLU A 707 -24.69 -4.27 36.63
N ALA A 708 -23.80 -3.45 36.10
CA ALA A 708 -22.78 -3.92 35.20
C ALA A 708 -21.47 -3.14 35.27
N GLU A 709 -20.41 -3.83 34.89
CA GLU A 709 -19.06 -3.28 34.85
C GLU A 709 -18.32 -3.78 33.61
N LEU A 710 -17.51 -2.91 33.00
CA LEU A 710 -16.58 -3.25 31.93
C LEU A 710 -15.15 -3.21 32.47
N TRP A 711 -14.42 -4.31 32.28
CA TRP A 711 -13.05 -4.47 32.74
C TRP A 711 -12.11 -4.85 31.60
N LYS A 712 -10.82 -4.59 31.79
CA LYS A 712 -9.76 -5.07 30.89
C LYS A 712 -8.51 -5.53 31.63
N THR A 713 -7.65 -6.28 30.93
CA THR A 713 -6.26 -6.48 31.37
C THR A 713 -5.46 -5.18 31.26
N GLN A 714 -4.57 -4.93 32.24
CA GLN A 714 -3.68 -3.77 32.26
C GLN A 714 -2.51 -3.89 31.26
N SER A 715 -2.21 -5.11 30.84
CA SER A 715 -1.13 -5.40 29.89
C SER A 715 -1.61 -6.36 28.81
N PRO A 716 -0.95 -6.35 27.63
CA PRO A 716 -1.19 -7.36 26.62
C PRO A 716 -1.02 -8.77 27.18
N LEU A 717 -1.94 -9.65 26.79
CA LEU A 717 -1.90 -11.07 27.05
C LEU A 717 -0.61 -11.64 26.48
N ASN A 718 0.07 -12.44 27.30
CA ASN A 718 1.28 -13.15 26.92
C ASN A 718 1.16 -14.64 27.29
N GLY A 719 2.25 -15.37 27.05
CA GLY A 719 2.34 -16.80 27.35
C GLY A 719 1.93 -17.14 28.79
N ASN A 720 2.22 -16.31 29.78
CA ASN A 720 1.84 -16.51 31.18
C ASN A 720 0.60 -15.70 31.59
N PHE A 721 -0.41 -16.37 32.17
CA PHE A 721 -1.62 -15.71 32.67
C PHE A 721 -1.60 -15.47 34.18
N ASP A 722 -0.68 -16.12 34.89
CA ASP A 722 -0.56 -15.95 36.33
C ASP A 722 -0.15 -14.51 36.63
N ASN A 723 -0.79 -13.88 37.62
CA ASN A 723 -0.57 -12.50 38.05
C ASN A 723 -0.94 -11.41 37.03
N GLN A 724 -1.80 -11.71 36.04
CA GLN A 724 -2.39 -10.66 35.22
C GLN A 724 -3.13 -9.63 36.09
N ARG A 725 -2.95 -8.34 35.79
CA ARG A 725 -3.63 -7.25 36.47
C ARG A 725 -4.76 -6.72 35.62
N TYR A 726 -5.78 -6.19 36.27
CA TYR A 726 -6.99 -5.74 35.62
C TYR A 726 -7.38 -4.36 36.14
N GLN A 727 -8.14 -3.65 35.34
CA GLN A 727 -8.70 -2.36 35.69
C GLN A 727 -10.14 -2.29 35.18
N ASP A 728 -11.01 -1.70 36.00
CA ASP A 728 -12.31 -1.27 35.52
C ASP A 728 -12.15 -0.08 34.57
N LEU A 729 -13.04 -0.04 33.59
CA LEU A 729 -13.16 1.01 32.60
C LEU A 729 -14.47 1.77 32.77
N TRP A 730 -15.50 1.08 33.23
CA TRP A 730 -16.83 1.63 33.41
C TRP A 730 -17.63 0.80 34.40
N LYS A 731 -18.50 1.46 35.17
CA LYS A 731 -19.47 0.84 36.09
C LYS A 731 -20.81 1.57 35.96
N SER A 732 -21.91 0.82 35.95
CA SER A 732 -23.25 1.40 36.07
C SER A 732 -23.44 2.00 37.46
N GLN A 733 -24.21 3.08 37.59
CA GLN A 733 -24.57 3.63 38.89
C GLN A 733 -25.71 2.79 39.53
N ASP A 734 -25.50 2.26 40.74
CA ASP A 734 -26.42 1.38 41.50
C ASP A 734 -27.81 2.01 41.82
N GLU A 735 -27.94 3.33 41.66
CA GLU A 735 -29.09 4.12 42.14
C GLU A 735 -30.15 4.40 41.07
N ASP A 736 -29.87 4.19 39.77
CA ASP A 736 -30.78 4.69 38.75
C ASP A 736 -31.74 3.64 38.21
N HIS A 737 -32.95 3.65 38.77
CA HIS A 737 -34.10 2.94 38.23
C HIS A 737 -34.36 3.33 36.76
N GLN A 738 -33.79 4.43 36.24
CA GLN A 738 -33.94 4.86 34.85
C GLN A 738 -33.09 4.04 33.85
N HIS A 739 -31.93 3.51 34.23
CA HIS A 739 -30.95 3.00 33.25
C HIS A 739 -30.84 1.48 33.17
N GLY A 740 -30.72 0.77 34.29
CA GLY A 740 -30.77 -0.71 34.39
C GLY A 740 -29.94 -1.48 33.34
N TYR A 741 -28.63 -1.28 33.27
CA TYR A 741 -27.75 -1.88 32.26
C TYR A 741 -27.41 -3.36 32.53
N ALA A 742 -27.55 -4.22 31.53
CA ALA A 742 -27.11 -5.63 31.55
C ALA A 742 -26.32 -6.01 30.28
N PRO A 743 -25.08 -5.54 30.14
CA PRO A 743 -24.17 -5.93 29.07
C PRO A 743 -24.08 -7.44 28.94
N TYR A 744 -24.49 -7.94 27.78
CA TYR A 744 -24.65 -9.37 27.55
C TYR A 744 -23.66 -9.91 26.52
N ARG A 745 -23.45 -9.22 25.39
CA ARG A 745 -22.52 -9.66 24.33
C ARG A 745 -21.84 -8.51 23.62
N PHE A 746 -20.63 -8.77 23.12
CA PHE A 746 -19.98 -7.92 22.11
C PHE A 746 -20.58 -8.19 20.74
N ILE A 747 -21.02 -7.15 20.03
CA ILE A 747 -21.92 -7.28 18.87
C ILE A 747 -21.37 -6.74 17.55
N GLY A 748 -20.09 -6.36 17.53
CA GLY A 748 -19.44 -5.87 16.32
C GLY A 748 -17.92 -5.87 16.41
N THR A 749 -17.28 -5.72 15.25
CA THR A 749 -15.83 -5.60 15.08
C THR A 749 -15.48 -4.23 14.50
N VAL A 750 -16.12 -3.19 15.03
CA VAL A 750 -15.91 -1.79 14.62
C VAL A 750 -14.52 -1.33 15.09
N PRO A 751 -13.67 -0.79 14.19
CA PRO A 751 -12.35 -0.31 14.58
C PRO A 751 -12.41 0.71 15.70
N ASN A 752 -11.48 0.62 16.65
CA ASN A 752 -11.35 1.52 17.80
C ASN A 752 -12.59 1.63 18.71
N LYS A 753 -13.54 0.69 18.64
CA LYS A 753 -14.72 0.68 19.52
C LYS A 753 -15.03 -0.70 20.09
N LEU A 754 -15.61 -0.70 21.29
CA LEU A 754 -16.31 -1.86 21.84
C LEU A 754 -17.81 -1.58 21.77
N ILE A 755 -18.52 -2.37 20.96
CA ILE A 755 -19.97 -2.26 20.82
C ILE A 755 -20.61 -3.47 21.47
N ILE A 756 -21.53 -3.20 22.40
CA ILE A 756 -22.05 -4.17 23.35
C ILE A 756 -23.59 -4.07 23.37
N ALA A 757 -24.27 -5.21 23.26
CA ALA A 757 -25.70 -5.29 23.56
C ALA A 757 -25.90 -5.34 25.08
N SER A 758 -26.82 -4.52 25.58
CA SER A 758 -27.25 -4.48 26.97
C SER A 758 -28.72 -4.90 27.06
N ASP A 759 -28.97 -6.07 27.62
CA ASP A 759 -30.29 -6.72 27.80
C ASP A 759 -30.90 -6.33 29.17
N GLY A 760 -30.96 -5.02 29.39
CA GLY A 760 -31.19 -4.39 30.69
C GLY A 760 -32.61 -4.56 31.21
N TYR A 761 -32.80 -4.53 32.53
CA TYR A 761 -34.14 -4.68 33.12
C TYR A 761 -34.28 -4.05 34.51
N TYR A 762 -35.53 -3.77 34.88
CA TYR A 762 -35.92 -3.31 36.21
C TYR A 762 -37.35 -3.80 36.54
N GLY A 763 -37.58 -4.25 37.76
CA GLY A 763 -38.90 -4.66 38.23
C GLY A 763 -39.18 -4.15 39.65
N ASP A 764 -40.41 -3.67 39.88
CA ASP A 764 -40.86 -3.15 41.19
C ASP A 764 -42.34 -3.41 41.45
N LYS A 765 -42.64 -4.05 42.59
CA LYS A 765 -44.01 -4.30 43.08
C LYS A 765 -44.62 -3.13 43.86
N SER A 766 -43.81 -2.18 44.34
CA SER A 766 -44.23 -1.13 45.28
C SER A 766 -44.84 0.11 44.61
N ILE A 767 -44.73 0.21 43.28
CA ILE A 767 -45.31 1.27 42.45
C ILE A 767 -46.71 0.84 42.00
N THR A 768 -47.70 1.75 42.05
CA THR A 768 -49.07 1.52 41.56
C THR A 768 -49.05 1.05 40.11
N GLY A 769 -49.21 -0.26 39.89
CA GLY A 769 -49.23 -0.87 38.56
C GLY A 769 -48.48 -2.19 38.42
N ASN A 770 -47.59 -2.56 39.36
CA ASN A 770 -46.62 -3.66 39.24
C ASN A 770 -45.84 -3.59 37.91
N GLU A 771 -44.66 -2.98 37.92
CA GLU A 771 -43.93 -2.72 36.67
C GLU A 771 -42.79 -3.72 36.44
N ALA A 772 -42.79 -4.39 35.29
CA ALA A 772 -41.63 -5.04 34.69
C ALA A 772 -41.20 -4.23 33.45
N GLN A 773 -39.99 -3.68 33.47
CA GLN A 773 -39.46 -2.83 32.40
C GLN A 773 -38.20 -3.46 31.79
N ASN A 774 -38.18 -3.60 30.46
CA ASN A 774 -37.00 -3.98 29.68
C ASN A 774 -36.31 -2.71 29.15
N LYS A 775 -34.98 -2.66 29.27
CA LYS A 775 -34.13 -1.47 29.04
C LYS A 775 -33.03 -1.78 28.02
N ASN A 776 -33.46 -2.27 26.87
CA ASN A 776 -32.57 -2.76 25.84
C ASN A 776 -31.83 -1.60 25.17
N LYS A 777 -30.51 -1.68 25.20
CA LYS A 777 -29.61 -0.63 24.72
C LYS A 777 -28.42 -1.22 23.99
N VAL A 778 -27.83 -0.41 23.12
CA VAL A 778 -26.49 -0.63 22.57
C VAL A 778 -25.54 0.36 23.25
N LEU A 779 -24.45 -0.18 23.80
CA LEU A 779 -23.39 0.58 24.47
C LEU A 779 -22.16 0.58 23.56
N SER A 780 -21.72 1.78 23.17
CA SER A 780 -20.53 1.99 22.35
C SER A 780 -19.46 2.69 23.19
N PHE A 781 -18.31 2.03 23.37
CA PHE A 781 -17.15 2.60 24.06
C PHE A 781 -16.03 2.87 23.06
N ASP A 782 -15.56 4.11 23.02
CA ASP A 782 -14.38 4.46 22.23
C ASP A 782 -13.09 3.95 22.91
N ILE A 783 -12.31 3.12 22.22
CA ILE A 783 -11.07 2.58 22.76
C ILE A 783 -10.04 3.71 22.87
N GLY A 784 -9.55 3.95 24.07
CA GLY A 784 -8.58 5.01 24.37
C GLY A 784 -9.17 6.07 25.30
N SER A 785 -10.23 6.77 24.85
CA SER A 785 -10.96 7.74 25.68
C SER A 785 -11.93 7.08 26.66
N TRP A 786 -12.43 5.88 26.33
CA TRP A 786 -13.45 5.14 27.07
C TRP A 786 -14.77 5.88 27.23
N THR A 787 -15.05 6.84 26.34
CA THR A 787 -16.32 7.54 26.29
C THR A 787 -17.44 6.55 25.98
N LEU A 788 -18.45 6.47 26.87
CA LEU A 788 -19.65 5.68 26.65
C LEU A 788 -20.69 6.49 25.89
N THR A 789 -21.14 5.97 24.75
CA THR A 789 -22.39 6.37 24.10
C THR A 789 -23.42 5.26 24.29
N SER A 790 -24.55 5.59 24.88
CA SER A 790 -25.67 4.66 25.11
C SER A 790 -26.82 5.02 24.19
N THR A 791 -27.36 4.04 23.47
CA THR A 791 -28.47 4.25 22.52
C THR A 791 -29.57 3.22 22.75
N ASP A 792 -30.82 3.66 22.82
CA ASP A 792 -31.97 2.76 22.90
C ASP A 792 -32.15 1.99 21.60
N THR A 793 -32.61 0.75 21.71
CA THR A 793 -32.86 -0.12 20.56
C THR A 793 -34.20 -0.83 20.67
N ASN A 794 -34.83 -1.07 19.52
CA ASN A 794 -36.02 -1.90 19.42
C ASN A 794 -35.69 -3.41 19.44
N ALA A 795 -34.40 -3.79 19.45
CA ALA A 795 -34.00 -5.18 19.62
C ALA A 795 -34.38 -5.70 21.02
N LYS A 796 -34.98 -6.88 21.07
CA LYS A 796 -35.39 -7.53 22.32
C LYS A 796 -34.31 -8.41 22.95
N PHE A 797 -33.23 -8.69 22.22
CA PHE A 797 -32.13 -9.57 22.63
C PHE A 797 -32.61 -10.93 23.17
N SER A 798 -32.02 -11.45 24.25
CA SER A 798 -32.12 -12.85 24.63
C SER A 798 -33.11 -13.12 25.76
N ARG A 799 -33.39 -12.16 26.64
CA ARG A 799 -34.27 -12.33 27.80
C ARG A 799 -35.13 -11.09 28.00
N GLU A 800 -36.43 -11.29 28.20
CA GLU A 800 -37.32 -10.19 28.61
C GLU A 800 -37.86 -10.46 30.03
N LEU A 801 -37.82 -9.44 30.88
CA LEU A 801 -38.42 -9.48 32.20
C LEU A 801 -39.94 -9.40 32.08
N LYS A 802 -40.64 -10.29 32.78
CA LYS A 802 -42.11 -10.27 32.95
C LYS A 802 -42.53 -10.23 34.41
N TYR A 803 -43.76 -9.77 34.61
CA TYR A 803 -44.50 -9.88 35.86
C TYR A 803 -45.86 -10.55 35.57
N GLU A 804 -45.98 -11.83 35.94
CA GLU A 804 -47.14 -12.68 35.65
C GLU A 804 -48.25 -12.57 36.74
N PRO A 805 -49.48 -13.10 36.49
CA PRO A 805 -50.57 -13.18 37.48
C PRO A 805 -50.22 -13.93 38.77
N SER A 806 -49.14 -14.72 38.76
CA SER A 806 -48.59 -15.45 39.91
C SER A 806 -47.85 -14.56 40.92
N ASN A 807 -47.80 -13.23 40.70
CA ASN A 807 -47.17 -12.22 41.55
C ASN A 807 -45.66 -12.41 41.76
N VAL A 808 -44.95 -12.87 40.72
CA VAL A 808 -43.49 -13.02 40.71
C VAL A 808 -42.87 -12.42 39.44
N PHE A 809 -41.61 -12.02 39.53
CA PHE A 809 -40.79 -11.65 38.38
C PHE A 809 -40.18 -12.90 37.73
N GLU A 810 -40.30 -13.05 36.42
CA GLU A 810 -39.76 -14.19 35.67
C GLU A 810 -39.15 -13.79 34.32
N TRP A 811 -38.37 -14.71 33.74
CA TRP A 811 -37.73 -14.54 32.44
C TRP A 811 -38.60 -15.15 31.33
N GLU A 812 -38.92 -14.37 30.31
CA GLU A 812 -39.35 -14.88 29.01
C GLU A 812 -38.17 -15.20 28.10
#